data_AF-A0A7V8BQF8-F1
#
_entry.id   AF-A0A7V8BQF8-F1
#
_cell.length_a   1.000
_cell.length_b   1.000
_cell.length_c   1.000
_cell.angle_alpha   90.00
_cell.angle_beta   90.00
_cell.angle_gamma   90.00
#
_symmetry.space_group_name_H-M   'P 1'
#
loop_
_entity.id
_entity.type
_entity.pdbx_description
1 polymer ?
#
loop_
_entity_poly.entity_id
_entity_poly.type
_entity_poly.pdbx_seq_one_letter_code
_entity_poly.pdbx_strand_id
1 'polypeptide(L)'
;MSGKFVGYTHGRLSEFMVSSYMFLRGKGGVLMRLSRIVLFLVFLIHAVSYLHSQEEQKYFGQNKVQYKDYHWRFVQSQHFDFYFYEGGDELAKFAADIAESSYVSIIQSFKNYEIQSRISFVIYNSHNQFQQTNVLDEYLSEGIGGVTELFKNRIVIPYEGSYEQFRHVLHHELVHGVMNDYMYGGSIQGLISGRIRVQIPLWVSEGLAEYDSRYKEFNTQSDMFVRDAVMEAYLPNLMQMSGYAVYTAGPTIFRYMEEKYGKEKVAEFMTKLRVAGTTNSTFESTFGMKEEEFSEKWATYQRKIYFPDITNMQSVKEIGKQLTFHDRDGNFYNITPALAPSGDKIAFLTDKSGYADIVLISAIDGTVIKKIVSGEKTPNLEELHWLSPGMSWSPDSKKLVFSAKASDNDALLIIDVLTGEIEQYSWKDLEGVFGGSWSPDGRKIIFSGIYHGQSDIYVFDLDKKQKQKLTNDIFSDTRAVYSRDGKKIAFVSDRRDQLGPPDKNFKMVNYDYKQTDIYIMNADGSEMERVTTDEMNDTWPEWGPDNSKMLYTSNRNGVTNLYVADLTTKKTYAITNNLSGIFQPSLSKDGKVVAYSGFNKSGFDIFTLKNPFDIKPIELPITISMKKFRKDKDLPQTLSDELGFIDKRSLTQEVSKDTVIDVMYSSGDSAAVQDTTIKQTKDISYRNFIFSGMDDKKKDKEKKKEEEEEEELPEIVSLPEKVYKNDKGEYRIRNYRVRFTPDLFYGTAGFNTFTGFVGATQMAFSDILGNHRLLFGTSLLFDLKNSSFYGAYYYLSRRTDYGITAFHTAYSFATDYAYEDGTQTIPGIGDGLADSFIRYRNYGVTVSASRPFNKFNRFEVDVTQFVI
;
A
#
# COMPACT_ATOMS: atom_id res chain seq x y z
N MET A 1 -26.21 -7.66 -1.24
CA MET A 1 -27.04 -8.29 -0.19
C MET A 1 -26.98 -9.80 -0.35
N SER A 2 -26.41 -10.55 0.60
CA SER A 2 -26.25 -12.02 0.49
C SER A 2 -26.10 -12.73 1.86
N GLY A 3 -26.49 -12.07 2.96
CA GLY A 3 -26.19 -12.49 4.34
C GLY A 3 -27.38 -12.95 5.20
N LYS A 4 -28.44 -13.52 4.59
CA LYS A 4 -29.62 -14.05 5.34
C LYS A 4 -30.29 -15.23 4.62
N PHE A 5 -29.80 -16.46 4.77
CA PHE A 5 -30.62 -17.68 4.61
C PHE A 5 -30.01 -19.02 5.13
N VAL A 6 -29.06 -18.99 6.09
CA VAL A 6 -28.58 -20.20 6.77
C VAL A 6 -28.82 -20.05 8.27
N GLY A 7 -29.89 -20.68 8.80
CA GLY A 7 -30.23 -20.52 10.23
C GLY A 7 -31.61 -20.97 10.71
N TYR A 8 -32.32 -21.87 10.02
CA TYR A 8 -33.65 -22.35 10.50
C TYR A 8 -34.03 -23.80 10.11
N THR A 9 -33.05 -24.71 10.02
CA THR A 9 -33.29 -26.11 9.58
C THR A 9 -32.72 -27.22 10.48
N HIS A 10 -31.93 -26.91 11.52
CA HIS A 10 -31.32 -27.94 12.37
C HIS A 10 -32.25 -28.48 13.49
N GLY A 11 -33.32 -27.77 13.83
CA GLY A 11 -34.18 -28.10 14.98
C GLY A 11 -35.32 -29.11 14.73
N ARG A 12 -35.38 -29.80 13.58
CA ARG A 12 -36.54 -30.65 13.23
C ARG A 12 -36.27 -31.96 12.48
N LEU A 13 -35.00 -32.34 12.28
CA LEU A 13 -34.61 -33.62 11.66
C LEU A 13 -34.21 -34.71 12.68
N SER A 14 -33.89 -34.31 13.92
CA SER A 14 -33.57 -35.23 15.01
C SER A 14 -34.75 -36.10 15.44
N GLU A 15 -35.95 -35.51 15.59
CA GLU A 15 -37.16 -36.22 16.02
C GLU A 15 -37.62 -37.28 15.02
N PHE A 16 -37.38 -37.08 13.72
CA PHE A 16 -37.85 -38.00 12.67
C PHE A 16 -37.01 -39.28 12.57
N MET A 17 -35.70 -39.25 12.88
CA MET A 17 -34.84 -40.44 12.79
C MET A 17 -35.02 -41.44 13.93
N VAL A 18 -35.50 -41.01 15.10
CA VAL A 18 -35.72 -41.92 16.25
C VAL A 18 -36.86 -42.92 15.98
N SER A 19 -37.89 -42.49 15.22
CA SER A 19 -39.08 -43.31 14.94
C SER A 19 -38.79 -44.51 14.02
N SER A 20 -37.89 -44.37 13.05
CA SER A 20 -37.67 -45.39 12.01
C SER A 20 -36.81 -46.58 12.45
N TYR A 21 -36.14 -46.53 13.60
CA TYR A 21 -35.15 -47.55 13.99
C TYR A 21 -35.74 -48.81 14.66
N MET A 22 -37.02 -48.80 15.07
CA MET A 22 -37.64 -49.95 15.75
C MET A 22 -38.16 -51.07 14.83
N PHE A 23 -38.15 -50.90 13.50
CA PHE A 23 -38.80 -51.83 12.58
C PHE A 23 -37.89 -52.34 11.44
N LEU A 24 -36.83 -53.11 11.76
CA LEU A 24 -36.08 -53.88 10.75
C LEU A 24 -35.29 -55.10 11.27
N ARG A 25 -35.82 -55.85 12.25
CA ARG A 25 -35.23 -57.12 12.72
C ARG A 25 -35.60 -58.31 11.80
N GLY A 26 -35.14 -58.29 10.54
CA GLY A 26 -35.53 -59.29 9.54
C GLY A 26 -34.52 -59.54 8.41
N LYS A 27 -33.85 -60.70 8.46
CA LYS A 27 -33.17 -61.46 7.37
C LYS A 27 -32.76 -60.69 6.09
N GLY A 28 -31.46 -60.38 5.92
CA GLY A 28 -30.93 -59.94 4.61
C GLY A 28 -29.41 -59.67 4.58
N GLY A 29 -28.60 -60.68 4.24
CA GLY A 29 -27.13 -60.55 4.20
C GLY A 29 -26.55 -59.58 3.15
N VAL A 30 -27.38 -59.11 2.21
CA VAL A 30 -26.97 -58.17 1.14
C VAL A 30 -27.03 -56.71 1.61
N LEU A 31 -28.10 -56.31 2.30
CA LEU A 31 -28.21 -54.95 2.86
C LEU A 31 -27.07 -54.64 3.83
N MET A 32 -26.61 -55.65 4.59
CA MET A 32 -25.54 -55.50 5.58
C MET A 32 -24.15 -55.27 4.96
N ARG A 33 -23.97 -55.48 3.64
CA ARG A 33 -22.78 -55.03 2.90
C ARG A 33 -22.92 -53.60 2.39
N LEU A 34 -24.09 -53.23 1.87
CA LEU A 34 -24.38 -51.85 1.44
C LEU A 34 -24.34 -50.86 2.62
N SER A 35 -24.92 -51.20 3.77
CA SER A 35 -24.85 -50.34 4.97
C SER A 35 -23.41 -50.17 5.48
N ARG A 36 -22.56 -51.20 5.37
CA ARG A 36 -21.13 -51.10 5.70
C ARG A 36 -20.35 -50.24 4.71
N ILE A 37 -20.67 -50.29 3.41
CA ILE A 37 -20.04 -49.40 2.41
C ILE A 37 -20.49 -47.95 2.62
N VAL A 38 -21.77 -47.70 2.89
CA VAL A 38 -22.28 -46.36 3.21
C VAL A 38 -21.70 -45.84 4.53
N LEU A 39 -21.63 -46.67 5.59
CA LEU A 39 -20.95 -46.29 6.83
C LEU A 39 -19.46 -46.03 6.61
N PHE A 40 -18.76 -46.82 5.79
CA PHE A 40 -17.35 -46.59 5.47
C PHE A 40 -17.16 -45.29 4.69
N LEU A 41 -18.04 -44.97 3.73
CA LEU A 41 -18.02 -43.69 3.00
C LEU A 41 -18.38 -42.50 3.89
N VAL A 42 -19.38 -42.61 4.75
CA VAL A 42 -19.74 -41.56 5.72
C VAL A 42 -18.61 -41.36 6.75
N PHE A 43 -17.95 -42.44 7.17
CA PHE A 43 -16.76 -42.38 8.02
C PHE A 43 -15.55 -41.81 7.28
N LEU A 44 -15.38 -42.08 5.98
CA LEU A 44 -14.32 -41.46 5.17
C LEU A 44 -14.57 -39.95 5.01
N ILE A 45 -15.82 -39.55 4.77
CA ILE A 45 -16.24 -38.14 4.71
C ILE A 45 -15.98 -37.47 6.07
N HIS A 46 -16.38 -38.08 7.20
CA HIS A 46 -16.11 -37.52 8.52
C HIS A 46 -14.61 -37.53 8.88
N ALA A 47 -13.83 -38.52 8.46
CA ALA A 47 -12.38 -38.56 8.68
C ALA A 47 -11.66 -37.48 7.86
N VAL A 48 -12.09 -37.24 6.61
CA VAL A 48 -11.62 -36.10 5.80
C VAL A 48 -12.02 -34.78 6.48
N SER A 49 -13.25 -34.64 6.99
CA SER A 49 -13.68 -33.44 7.72
C SER A 49 -12.94 -33.22 9.05
N TYR A 50 -12.57 -34.28 9.79
CA TYR A 50 -11.78 -34.17 11.02
C TYR A 50 -10.28 -33.91 10.77
N LEU A 51 -9.74 -34.39 9.65
CA LEU A 51 -8.40 -34.00 9.20
C LEU A 51 -8.34 -32.52 8.79
N HIS A 52 -9.45 -31.93 8.36
CA HIS A 52 -9.57 -30.49 8.07
C HIS A 52 -9.80 -29.60 9.31
N SER A 53 -9.78 -30.14 10.54
CA SER A 53 -10.01 -29.37 11.78
C SER A 53 -8.79 -29.23 12.70
N GLN A 54 -7.60 -29.67 12.28
CA GLN A 54 -6.33 -29.44 12.99
C GLN A 54 -5.15 -29.06 12.09
N GLU A 55 -5.37 -28.63 10.85
CA GLU A 55 -4.47 -27.61 10.29
C GLU A 55 -4.79 -26.26 10.96
N GLU A 56 -3.77 -25.40 11.08
CA GLU A 56 -3.96 -23.98 11.37
C GLU A 56 -4.83 -23.33 10.27
N GLN A 57 -5.30 -22.11 10.47
CA GLN A 57 -5.98 -21.36 9.40
C GLN A 57 -4.96 -20.99 8.31
N LYS A 58 -4.67 -21.94 7.39
CA LYS A 58 -4.05 -21.68 6.09
C LYS A 58 -4.98 -20.73 5.33
N TYR A 59 -4.72 -19.43 5.47
CA TYR A 59 -5.46 -18.35 4.83
C TYR A 59 -5.68 -18.70 3.35
N PHE A 60 -6.92 -18.58 2.88
CA PHE A 60 -7.26 -18.75 1.47
C PHE A 60 -6.85 -17.47 0.70
N GLY A 61 -5.56 -17.19 0.71
CA GLY A 61 -4.92 -16.00 0.15
C GLY A 61 -4.22 -16.28 -1.17
N GLN A 62 -3.81 -15.20 -1.82
CA GLN A 62 -3.05 -15.24 -3.07
C GLN A 62 -1.61 -15.71 -2.81
N ASN A 63 -1.06 -16.55 -3.69
CA ASN A 63 0.30 -17.06 -3.50
C ASN A 63 1.34 -15.97 -3.82
N LYS A 64 2.28 -15.75 -2.89
CA LYS A 64 3.55 -15.12 -3.25
C LYS A 64 4.38 -16.09 -4.08
N VAL A 65 5.08 -15.58 -5.10
CA VAL A 65 5.82 -16.42 -6.05
C VAL A 65 7.21 -15.84 -6.26
N GLN A 66 8.24 -16.47 -5.68
CA GLN A 66 9.62 -16.11 -5.94
C GLN A 66 10.01 -16.49 -7.36
N TYR A 67 10.21 -15.52 -8.25
CA TYR A 67 10.53 -15.77 -9.66
C TYR A 67 12.03 -15.62 -9.99
N LYS A 68 12.75 -14.77 -9.26
CA LYS A 68 14.16 -14.43 -9.51
C LYS A 68 14.99 -14.61 -8.23
N ASP A 69 16.23 -15.11 -8.35
CA ASP A 69 17.22 -15.09 -7.26
C ASP A 69 17.88 -13.70 -7.21
N TYR A 70 17.89 -13.03 -6.06
CA TYR A 70 18.43 -11.66 -5.92
C TYR A 70 19.77 -11.63 -5.16
N HIS A 71 20.79 -10.98 -5.72
CA HIS A 71 22.07 -10.74 -5.05
C HIS A 71 22.03 -9.44 -4.23
N TRP A 72 21.51 -9.55 -3.01
CA TRP A 72 21.33 -8.41 -2.10
C TRP A 72 22.65 -7.76 -1.66
N ARG A 73 22.63 -6.44 -1.66
CA ARG A 73 23.65 -5.48 -1.26
C ARG A 73 23.01 -4.48 -0.28
N PHE A 74 23.82 -3.69 0.40
CA PHE A 74 23.33 -2.59 1.22
C PHE A 74 24.28 -1.38 1.23
N VAL A 75 23.71 -0.21 1.49
CA VAL A 75 24.40 1.02 1.92
C VAL A 75 23.86 1.43 3.28
N GLN A 76 24.54 2.34 3.95
CA GLN A 76 24.15 2.87 5.25
C GLN A 76 24.24 4.40 5.21
N SER A 77 23.43 5.07 6.02
CA SER A 77 23.52 6.51 6.30
C SER A 77 23.76 6.73 7.80
N GLN A 78 23.62 7.96 8.29
CA GLN A 78 23.79 8.27 9.71
C GLN A 78 22.79 7.48 10.57
N HIS A 79 21.51 7.45 10.20
CA HIS A 79 20.43 6.82 10.98
C HIS A 79 19.87 5.54 10.36
N PHE A 80 20.06 5.30 9.05
CA PHE A 80 19.29 4.30 8.29
C PHE A 80 20.14 3.30 7.50
N ASP A 81 19.59 2.11 7.24
CA ASP A 81 20.24 1.03 6.49
C ASP A 81 19.39 0.62 5.27
N PHE A 82 19.95 0.67 4.06
CA PHE A 82 19.21 0.49 2.80
C PHE A 82 19.66 -0.77 2.08
N TYR A 83 18.78 -1.75 1.96
CA TYR A 83 18.99 -3.04 1.30
C TYR A 83 18.38 -3.01 -0.10
N PHE A 84 19.14 -3.43 -1.10
CA PHE A 84 18.79 -3.42 -2.54
C PHE A 84 19.60 -4.51 -3.28
N TYR A 85 19.45 -4.68 -4.59
CA TYR A 85 20.19 -5.71 -5.36
C TYR A 85 20.88 -5.12 -6.60
N GLU A 86 21.04 -5.88 -7.69
CA GLU A 86 21.61 -5.38 -8.95
C GLU A 86 20.67 -4.35 -9.62
N GLY A 87 21.23 -3.37 -10.32
CA GLY A 87 20.50 -2.22 -10.88
C GLY A 87 20.10 -1.14 -9.85
N GLY A 88 19.77 -1.50 -8.61
CA GLY A 88 19.17 -0.59 -7.62
C GLY A 88 20.11 0.37 -6.87
N ASP A 89 21.39 0.54 -7.23
CA ASP A 89 22.32 1.33 -6.38
C ASP A 89 22.17 2.85 -6.49
N GLU A 90 21.67 3.42 -7.59
CA GLU A 90 21.31 4.86 -7.60
C GLU A 90 20.03 5.13 -6.78
N LEU A 91 19.03 4.26 -6.87
CA LEU A 91 17.82 4.33 -6.04
C LEU A 91 18.16 4.25 -4.54
N ALA A 92 19.09 3.38 -4.15
CA ALA A 92 19.52 3.27 -2.75
C ALA A 92 20.34 4.46 -2.25
N LYS A 93 21.14 5.13 -3.10
CA LYS A 93 21.83 6.39 -2.75
C LYS A 93 20.83 7.54 -2.61
N PHE A 94 19.88 7.65 -3.55
CA PHE A 94 18.79 8.63 -3.51
C PHE A 94 17.94 8.45 -2.24
N ALA A 95 17.54 7.22 -1.92
CA ALA A 95 16.79 6.92 -0.71
C ALA A 95 17.55 7.27 0.58
N ALA A 96 18.87 7.09 0.62
CA ALA A 96 19.70 7.51 1.74
C ALA A 96 19.73 9.03 1.93
N ASP A 97 19.94 9.79 0.86
CA ASP A 97 19.95 11.26 0.92
C ASP A 97 18.55 11.82 1.27
N ILE A 98 17.47 11.24 0.71
CA ILE A 98 16.08 11.63 1.02
C ILE A 98 15.70 11.31 2.47
N ALA A 99 15.94 10.09 2.96
CA ALA A 99 15.55 9.69 4.31
C ALA A 99 16.22 10.56 5.39
N GLU A 100 17.51 10.87 5.24
CA GLU A 100 18.22 11.77 6.17
C GLU A 100 17.66 13.20 6.14
N SER A 101 17.26 13.72 4.98
CA SER A 101 16.63 15.04 4.89
C SER A 101 15.22 15.06 5.52
N SER A 102 14.39 14.08 5.18
CA SER A 102 13.04 13.90 5.73
C SER A 102 13.06 13.71 7.25
N TYR A 103 14.04 13.00 7.79
CA TYR A 103 14.17 12.81 9.24
C TYR A 103 14.20 14.14 10.00
N VAL A 104 14.88 15.16 9.47
CA VAL A 104 14.98 16.51 10.07
C VAL A 104 13.64 17.25 10.10
N SER A 105 12.73 17.00 9.15
CA SER A 105 11.35 17.52 9.22
C SER A 105 10.46 16.71 10.15
N ILE A 106 10.51 15.37 10.05
CA ILE A 106 9.64 14.45 10.81
C ILE A 106 9.81 14.62 12.32
N ILE A 107 11.03 14.69 12.85
CA ILE A 107 11.26 14.75 14.30
C ILE A 107 10.61 15.99 14.95
N GLN A 108 10.34 17.06 14.20
CA GLN A 108 9.66 18.26 14.69
C GLN A 108 8.23 17.93 15.13
N SER A 109 7.52 17.09 14.38
CA SER A 109 6.18 16.56 14.69
C SER A 109 6.17 15.65 15.93
N PHE A 110 7.33 15.18 16.37
CA PHE A 110 7.54 14.33 17.56
C PHE A 110 8.32 15.04 18.69
N LYS A 111 8.35 16.39 18.69
CA LYS A 111 9.00 17.22 19.72
C LYS A 111 10.54 17.04 19.77
N ASN A 112 11.15 16.94 18.58
CA ASN A 112 12.58 16.69 18.36
C ASN A 112 13.06 15.39 19.04
N TYR A 113 12.28 14.31 18.89
CA TYR A 113 12.65 12.98 19.35
C TYR A 113 13.68 12.35 18.42
N GLU A 114 14.80 11.88 18.98
CA GLU A 114 15.78 11.06 18.25
C GLU A 114 15.43 9.57 18.38
N ILE A 115 15.52 8.83 17.27
CA ILE A 115 15.14 7.40 17.22
C ILE A 115 16.11 6.52 18.02
N GLN A 116 15.56 5.53 18.71
CA GLN A 116 16.29 4.58 19.55
C GLN A 116 16.85 3.39 18.74
N SER A 117 16.48 3.26 17.47
CA SER A 117 16.89 2.17 16.60
C SER A 117 17.11 2.62 15.16
N ARG A 118 18.02 1.95 14.42
CA ARG A 118 18.25 2.23 12.99
C ARG A 118 17.13 1.65 12.15
N ILE A 119 16.29 2.50 11.56
CA ILE A 119 15.23 2.07 10.64
C ILE A 119 15.87 1.53 9.36
N SER A 120 15.39 0.35 8.92
CA SER A 120 15.91 -0.35 7.74
C SER A 120 14.93 -0.25 6.57
N PHE A 121 15.43 0.08 5.37
CA PHE A 121 14.67 0.14 4.13
C PHE A 121 15.02 -1.05 3.23
N VAL A 122 14.02 -1.72 2.65
CA VAL A 122 14.17 -2.79 1.65
C VAL A 122 13.57 -2.32 0.33
N ILE A 123 14.44 -1.98 -0.62
CA ILE A 123 14.10 -1.33 -1.89
C ILE A 123 14.05 -2.38 -3.01
N TYR A 124 13.03 -2.28 -3.86
CA TYR A 124 12.85 -3.09 -5.07
C TYR A 124 12.81 -2.20 -6.32
N ASN A 125 13.42 -2.65 -7.44
CA ASN A 125 13.50 -1.86 -8.68
C ASN A 125 12.13 -1.70 -9.37
N SER A 126 11.15 -2.58 -9.08
CA SER A 126 9.76 -2.48 -9.56
C SER A 126 8.74 -3.11 -8.61
N HIS A 127 7.47 -2.71 -8.76
CA HIS A 127 6.34 -3.26 -8.01
C HIS A 127 6.22 -4.80 -8.14
N ASN A 128 6.50 -5.35 -9.33
CA ASN A 128 6.50 -6.80 -9.58
C ASN A 128 7.48 -7.58 -8.69
N GLN A 129 8.55 -6.93 -8.23
CA GLN A 129 9.59 -7.54 -7.39
C GLN A 129 9.26 -7.31 -5.91
N PHE A 130 8.70 -6.15 -5.55
CA PHE A 130 8.15 -5.84 -4.23
C PHE A 130 7.03 -6.82 -3.81
N GLN A 131 6.17 -7.22 -4.75
CA GLN A 131 5.16 -8.28 -4.54
C GLN A 131 5.73 -9.64 -4.13
N GLN A 132 7.03 -9.87 -4.36
CA GLN A 132 7.76 -11.07 -3.97
C GLN A 132 8.43 -10.91 -2.58
N THR A 133 8.13 -9.85 -1.82
CA THR A 133 8.73 -9.65 -0.51
C THR A 133 8.24 -10.69 0.52
N ASN A 134 9.21 -11.31 1.20
CA ASN A 134 9.00 -12.19 2.35
C ASN A 134 9.06 -11.44 3.69
N VAL A 135 9.23 -10.10 3.68
CA VAL A 135 9.21 -9.26 4.89
C VAL A 135 7.83 -9.25 5.55
N LEU A 136 6.78 -9.28 4.72
CA LEU A 136 5.37 -9.41 5.10
C LEU A 136 4.85 -10.76 4.58
N ASP A 137 3.76 -11.28 5.16
CA ASP A 137 3.08 -12.48 4.64
C ASP A 137 1.95 -12.15 3.66
N GLU A 138 1.35 -10.96 3.76
CA GLU A 138 0.25 -10.51 2.92
C GLU A 138 0.71 -10.14 1.49
N TYR A 139 -0.07 -10.51 0.47
CA TYR A 139 0.19 -10.10 -0.92
C TYR A 139 -0.10 -8.62 -1.07
N LEU A 140 0.81 -7.88 -1.70
CA LEU A 140 0.74 -6.43 -1.82
C LEU A 140 0.20 -6.07 -3.21
N SER A 141 -0.99 -5.48 -3.30
CA SER A 141 -1.55 -5.05 -4.58
C SER A 141 -0.92 -3.74 -5.06
N GLU A 142 -1.07 -3.41 -6.35
CA GLU A 142 -0.50 -2.21 -6.97
C GLU A 142 -0.85 -0.91 -6.22
N GLY A 143 -2.03 -0.85 -5.57
CA GLY A 143 -2.45 0.30 -4.76
C GLY A 143 -1.64 0.55 -3.47
N ILE A 144 -0.67 -0.31 -3.16
CA ILE A 144 0.22 -0.22 -1.99
C ILE A 144 1.60 0.26 -2.44
N GLY A 145 1.82 1.57 -2.42
CA GLY A 145 3.09 2.18 -2.85
C GLY A 145 4.28 1.94 -1.92
N GLY A 146 4.06 1.44 -0.70
CA GLY A 146 5.07 1.14 0.33
C GLY A 146 4.39 0.55 1.58
N VAL A 147 5.16 -0.04 2.50
CA VAL A 147 4.67 -0.51 3.82
C VAL A 147 5.75 -0.45 4.89
N THR A 148 5.37 0.03 6.09
CA THR A 148 6.18 -0.04 7.32
C THR A 148 5.77 -1.23 8.20
N GLU A 149 6.71 -2.15 8.42
CA GLU A 149 6.50 -3.43 9.11
C GLU A 149 6.78 -3.32 10.63
N LEU A 150 5.75 -3.54 11.46
CA LEU A 150 5.69 -3.19 12.89
C LEU A 150 6.54 -4.02 13.87
N PHE A 151 6.93 -5.25 13.52
CA PHE A 151 7.74 -6.13 14.38
C PHE A 151 9.20 -5.68 14.39
N LYS A 152 9.78 -5.37 13.23
CA LYS A 152 11.18 -4.88 13.11
C LYS A 152 11.34 -3.39 12.84
N ASN A 153 10.23 -2.66 12.68
CA ASN A 153 10.21 -1.27 12.25
C ASN A 153 11.04 -1.02 10.98
N ARG A 154 10.78 -1.85 9.94
CA ARG A 154 11.46 -1.80 8.64
C ARG A 154 10.49 -1.41 7.53
N ILE A 155 10.96 -0.57 6.63
CA ILE A 155 10.20 -0.02 5.50
C ILE A 155 10.48 -0.87 4.27
N VAL A 156 9.45 -1.20 3.49
CA VAL A 156 9.54 -1.97 2.25
C VAL A 156 8.92 -1.14 1.12
N ILE A 157 9.64 -0.95 0.02
CA ILE A 157 9.23 0.03 -1.01
C ILE A 157 9.65 -0.38 -2.44
N PRO A 158 8.74 -0.34 -3.43
CA PRO A 158 9.06 -0.39 -4.86
C PRO A 158 9.49 0.97 -5.43
N TYR A 159 10.18 0.93 -6.57
CA TYR A 159 10.27 2.06 -7.49
C TYR A 159 9.30 1.88 -8.66
N GLU A 160 8.48 2.89 -8.98
CA GLU A 160 7.45 2.81 -10.03
C GLU A 160 7.72 3.71 -11.24
N GLY A 161 8.98 4.12 -11.43
CA GLY A 161 9.39 4.91 -12.60
C GLY A 161 9.25 6.42 -12.43
N SER A 162 9.06 6.92 -11.20
CA SER A 162 9.04 8.35 -10.88
C SER A 162 9.81 8.64 -9.59
N TYR A 163 10.74 9.60 -9.65
CA TYR A 163 11.55 9.99 -8.48
C TYR A 163 10.76 10.77 -7.42
N GLU A 164 9.77 11.60 -7.79
CA GLU A 164 8.93 12.28 -6.79
C GLU A 164 8.00 11.29 -6.08
N GLN A 165 7.36 10.38 -6.81
CA GLN A 165 6.54 9.33 -6.20
C GLN A 165 7.37 8.51 -5.19
N PHE A 166 8.60 8.14 -5.56
CA PHE A 166 9.52 7.43 -4.67
C PHE A 166 9.95 8.29 -3.46
N ARG A 167 10.31 9.57 -3.64
CA ARG A 167 10.65 10.49 -2.54
C ARG A 167 9.50 10.70 -1.56
N HIS A 168 8.28 10.92 -2.06
CA HIS A 168 7.12 11.13 -1.21
C HIS A 168 6.81 9.87 -0.38
N VAL A 169 6.81 8.68 -0.99
CA VAL A 169 6.52 7.44 -0.25
C VAL A 169 7.65 7.08 0.73
N LEU A 170 8.92 7.30 0.38
CA LEU A 170 10.05 7.17 1.33
C LEU A 170 9.83 8.03 2.58
N HIS A 171 9.32 9.25 2.43
CA HIS A 171 9.03 10.15 3.53
C HIS A 171 7.77 9.70 4.30
N HIS A 172 6.69 9.30 3.61
CA HIS A 172 5.44 8.79 4.22
C HIS A 172 5.72 7.58 5.13
N GLU A 173 6.42 6.57 4.61
CA GLU A 173 6.79 5.39 5.40
C GLU A 173 7.81 5.72 6.50
N LEU A 174 8.69 6.71 6.32
CA LEU A 174 9.58 7.14 7.40
C LEU A 174 8.83 7.87 8.53
N VAL A 175 7.72 8.56 8.25
CA VAL A 175 6.84 9.11 9.30
C VAL A 175 6.26 7.95 10.13
N HIS A 176 5.78 6.88 9.49
CA HIS A 176 5.34 5.66 10.19
C HIS A 176 6.48 5.03 10.99
N GLY A 177 7.66 4.89 10.40
CA GLY A 177 8.85 4.35 11.07
C GLY A 177 9.24 5.12 12.34
N VAL A 178 9.30 6.45 12.27
CA VAL A 178 9.58 7.31 13.42
C VAL A 178 8.41 7.32 14.42
N MET A 179 7.16 7.27 13.94
CA MET A 179 5.97 7.18 14.80
C MET A 179 5.95 5.87 15.60
N ASN A 180 6.35 4.75 15.00
CA ASN A 180 6.48 3.45 15.67
C ASN A 180 7.62 3.44 16.69
N ASP A 181 8.76 4.04 16.36
CA ASP A 181 9.88 4.19 17.30
C ASP A 181 9.45 5.05 18.50
N TYR A 182 8.85 6.22 18.23
CA TYR A 182 8.30 7.12 19.24
C TYR A 182 7.22 6.48 20.10
N MET A 183 6.21 5.82 19.51
CA MET A 183 5.06 5.32 20.26
C MET A 183 5.34 4.02 20.99
N TYR A 184 6.15 3.11 20.41
CA TYR A 184 6.30 1.73 20.89
C TYR A 184 7.71 1.33 21.31
N GLY A 185 8.75 2.13 21.00
CA GLY A 185 10.16 1.78 21.28
C GLY A 185 10.77 0.87 20.22
N GLY A 186 10.49 1.14 18.94
CA GLY A 186 11.13 0.51 17.79
C GLY A 186 10.60 -0.89 17.43
N SER A 187 9.60 -1.41 18.16
CA SER A 187 8.91 -2.65 17.82
C SER A 187 7.56 -2.76 18.55
N ILE A 188 6.61 -3.52 17.97
CA ILE A 188 5.30 -3.81 18.58
C ILE A 188 5.39 -4.61 19.91
N GLN A 189 6.59 -5.04 20.33
CA GLN A 189 6.86 -5.72 21.59
C GLN A 189 6.37 -4.94 22.83
N GLY A 190 6.39 -3.60 22.80
CA GLY A 190 5.84 -2.75 23.88
C GLY A 190 4.30 -2.84 24.00
N LEU A 191 3.61 -3.05 22.88
CA LEU A 191 2.16 -3.22 22.80
C LEU A 191 1.77 -4.65 23.19
N ILE A 192 2.42 -5.67 22.61
CA ILE A 192 2.13 -7.10 22.86
C ILE A 192 2.39 -7.49 24.33
N SER A 193 3.38 -6.87 24.99
CA SER A 193 3.60 -7.04 26.43
C SER A 193 2.59 -6.31 27.34
N GLY A 194 1.58 -5.64 26.76
CA GLY A 194 0.52 -4.93 27.48
C GLY A 194 0.97 -3.67 28.21
N ARG A 195 2.24 -3.27 28.04
CA ARG A 195 2.87 -2.10 28.67
C ARG A 195 2.39 -0.79 28.03
N ILE A 196 2.16 -0.82 26.72
CA ILE A 196 1.67 0.31 25.93
C ILE A 196 0.27 0.00 25.43
N ARG A 197 -0.66 0.94 25.62
CA ARG A 197 -2.10 0.79 25.28
C ARG A 197 -2.61 1.84 24.29
N VAL A 198 -1.70 2.57 23.66
CA VAL A 198 -2.02 3.60 22.68
C VAL A 198 -2.44 2.91 21.38
N GLN A 199 -3.69 3.12 20.95
CA GLN A 199 -4.11 2.79 19.60
C GLN A 199 -4.16 4.09 18.80
N ILE A 200 -3.40 4.15 17.70
CA ILE A 200 -3.33 5.32 16.82
C ILE A 200 -4.51 5.27 15.84
N PRO A 201 -5.33 6.33 15.71
CA PRO A 201 -6.35 6.40 14.67
C PRO A 201 -5.74 6.50 13.27
N LEU A 202 -6.37 5.92 12.26
CA LEU A 202 -5.90 5.98 10.87
C LEU A 202 -5.78 7.42 10.33
N TRP A 203 -6.69 8.32 10.73
CA TRP A 203 -6.57 9.73 10.35
C TRP A 203 -5.34 10.41 10.99
N VAL A 204 -4.80 9.88 12.10
CA VAL A 204 -3.57 10.37 12.73
C VAL A 204 -2.34 9.74 12.10
N SER A 205 -2.33 8.43 11.82
CA SER A 205 -1.16 7.77 11.21
C SER A 205 -0.94 8.29 9.79
N GLU A 206 -1.86 8.03 8.88
CA GLU A 206 -1.71 8.38 7.46
C GLU A 206 -1.87 9.89 7.25
N GLY A 207 -2.74 10.54 8.04
CA GLY A 207 -2.97 11.98 7.89
C GLY A 207 -1.78 12.83 8.31
N LEU A 208 -0.94 12.35 9.25
CA LEU A 208 0.35 12.98 9.57
C LEU A 208 1.41 12.58 8.55
N ALA A 209 1.46 11.31 8.14
CA ALA A 209 2.40 10.84 7.12
C ALA A 209 2.22 11.56 5.76
N GLU A 210 0.98 11.80 5.33
CA GLU A 210 0.65 12.60 4.15
C GLU A 210 0.92 14.11 4.32
N TYR A 211 0.85 14.62 5.56
CA TYR A 211 1.09 16.03 5.84
C TYR A 211 2.59 16.37 5.91
N ASP A 212 3.36 15.54 6.60
CA ASP A 212 4.81 15.72 6.72
C ASP A 212 5.52 15.35 5.41
N SER A 213 5.10 14.27 4.73
CA SER A 213 5.73 13.86 3.47
C SER A 213 5.58 14.87 2.33
N ARG A 214 4.47 15.64 2.33
CA ARG A 214 4.14 16.69 1.36
C ARG A 214 4.11 18.08 2.02
N TYR A 215 4.91 18.28 3.06
CA TYR A 215 4.89 19.51 3.87
C TYR A 215 5.28 20.75 3.04
N LYS A 216 4.41 21.79 3.07
CA LYS A 216 4.45 23.02 2.23
C LYS A 216 4.03 22.85 0.75
N GLU A 217 3.68 21.65 0.31
CA GLU A 217 3.45 21.30 -1.11
C GLU A 217 1.94 21.39 -1.47
N PHE A 218 1.59 21.77 -2.71
CA PHE A 218 0.17 21.94 -3.09
C PHE A 218 -0.50 20.62 -3.52
N ASN A 219 -1.04 19.90 -2.54
CA ASN A 219 -1.62 18.58 -2.76
C ASN A 219 -2.97 18.59 -3.51
N THR A 220 -2.93 18.61 -4.84
CA THR A 220 -4.10 18.79 -5.73
C THR A 220 -5.20 17.72 -5.56
N GLN A 221 -4.87 16.46 -5.25
CA GLN A 221 -5.84 15.39 -5.00
C GLN A 221 -6.55 15.57 -3.64
N SER A 222 -5.82 15.95 -2.58
CA SER A 222 -6.45 16.37 -1.31
C SER A 222 -7.36 17.57 -1.52
N ASP A 223 -6.90 18.56 -2.28
CA ASP A 223 -7.68 19.77 -2.54
C ASP A 223 -8.92 19.46 -3.40
N MET A 224 -8.81 18.57 -4.40
CA MET A 224 -9.94 18.04 -5.17
C MET A 224 -10.94 17.29 -4.28
N PHE A 225 -10.48 16.30 -3.50
CA PHE A 225 -11.36 15.47 -2.68
C PHE A 225 -12.07 16.31 -1.62
N VAL A 226 -11.35 17.16 -0.88
CA VAL A 226 -11.96 17.98 0.17
C VAL A 226 -12.87 19.05 -0.43
N ARG A 227 -12.57 19.59 -1.62
CA ARG A 227 -13.47 20.50 -2.35
C ARG A 227 -14.75 19.79 -2.79
N ASP A 228 -14.66 18.63 -3.45
CA ASP A 228 -15.81 17.80 -3.86
C ASP A 228 -16.67 17.39 -2.65
N ALA A 229 -16.03 16.92 -1.57
CA ALA A 229 -16.67 16.56 -0.30
C ALA A 229 -17.34 17.74 0.43
N VAL A 230 -16.83 18.96 0.23
CA VAL A 230 -17.43 20.20 0.73
C VAL A 230 -18.61 20.65 -0.14
N MET A 231 -18.54 20.52 -1.47
CA MET A 231 -19.62 20.92 -2.38
C MET A 231 -20.82 19.95 -2.31
N GLU A 232 -20.55 18.65 -2.39
CA GLU A 232 -21.55 17.57 -2.35
C GLU A 232 -21.90 17.16 -0.90
N ALA A 233 -21.43 17.92 0.09
CA ALA A 233 -21.76 17.83 1.51
C ALA A 233 -21.55 16.46 2.19
N TYR A 234 -20.57 15.67 1.72
CA TYR A 234 -20.24 14.35 2.27
C TYR A 234 -18.96 14.29 3.13
N LEU A 235 -18.25 15.41 3.32
CA LEU A 235 -17.00 15.47 4.10
C LEU A 235 -17.13 14.78 5.48
N PRO A 236 -16.39 13.67 5.73
CA PRO A 236 -16.56 12.88 6.95
C PRO A 236 -16.01 13.60 8.18
N ASN A 237 -16.55 13.29 9.35
CA ASN A 237 -15.94 13.68 10.63
C ASN A 237 -14.74 12.77 10.96
N LEU A 238 -13.90 13.21 11.90
CA LEU A 238 -12.68 12.49 12.31
C LEU A 238 -12.93 11.03 12.73
N MET A 239 -14.03 10.77 13.44
CA MET A 239 -14.41 9.41 13.90
C MET A 239 -14.92 8.49 12.78
N GLN A 240 -15.27 9.05 11.62
CA GLN A 240 -15.80 8.35 10.45
C GLN A 240 -14.81 8.35 9.26
N MET A 241 -13.60 8.89 9.45
CA MET A 241 -12.61 9.00 8.38
C MET A 241 -11.94 7.64 8.16
N SER A 242 -12.18 7.04 6.99
CA SER A 242 -11.66 5.73 6.57
C SER A 242 -11.43 5.70 5.05
N GLY A 243 -10.60 4.76 4.57
CA GLY A 243 -10.31 4.61 3.15
C GLY A 243 -9.67 5.84 2.52
N TYR A 244 -9.97 6.11 1.26
CA TYR A 244 -9.44 7.23 0.48
C TYR A 244 -9.56 8.62 1.17
N ALA A 245 -10.57 8.80 2.04
CA ALA A 245 -10.75 10.04 2.80
C ALA A 245 -9.64 10.28 3.85
N VAL A 246 -9.00 9.23 4.37
CA VAL A 246 -7.89 9.33 5.32
C VAL A 246 -6.69 10.01 4.67
N TYR A 247 -6.19 9.45 3.56
CA TYR A 247 -5.03 9.98 2.83
C TYR A 247 -5.28 11.38 2.24
N THR A 248 -6.49 11.65 1.77
CA THR A 248 -6.81 12.94 1.13
C THR A 248 -7.24 14.05 2.09
N ALA A 249 -8.13 13.78 3.06
CA ALA A 249 -8.64 14.79 3.99
C ALA A 249 -7.83 14.88 5.29
N GLY A 250 -7.21 13.78 5.74
CA GLY A 250 -6.32 13.72 6.91
C GLY A 250 -5.24 14.81 6.97
N PRO A 251 -4.41 15.02 5.93
CA PRO A 251 -3.39 16.09 5.96
C PRO A 251 -3.99 17.50 6.08
N THR A 252 -5.25 17.70 5.68
CA THR A 252 -5.92 19.00 5.87
C THR A 252 -6.35 19.25 7.32
N ILE A 253 -6.36 18.23 8.18
CA ILE A 253 -6.54 18.35 9.63
C ILE A 253 -5.27 18.91 10.26
N PHE A 254 -4.10 18.34 9.95
CA PHE A 254 -2.81 18.82 10.47
C PHE A 254 -2.48 20.24 9.98
N ARG A 255 -2.75 20.54 8.70
CA ARG A 255 -2.75 21.92 8.17
C ARG A 255 -3.62 22.86 9.01
N TYR A 256 -4.81 22.43 9.42
CA TYR A 256 -5.71 23.23 10.25
C TYR A 256 -5.22 23.38 11.70
N MET A 257 -4.54 22.36 12.25
CA MET A 257 -3.88 22.44 13.56
C MET A 257 -2.77 23.49 13.56
N GLU A 258 -1.81 23.40 12.62
CA GLU A 258 -0.69 24.34 12.50
C GLU A 258 -1.19 25.79 12.31
N GLU A 259 -2.08 26.00 11.32
CA GLU A 259 -2.61 27.32 10.98
C GLU A 259 -3.44 28.03 12.06
N LYS A 260 -3.91 27.32 13.09
CA LYS A 260 -4.82 27.86 14.11
C LYS A 260 -4.24 27.80 15.51
N TYR A 261 -3.26 26.94 15.76
CA TYR A 261 -2.70 26.69 17.08
C TYR A 261 -1.17 26.62 17.12
N GLY A 262 -0.47 26.74 15.98
CA GLY A 262 0.99 26.64 15.86
C GLY A 262 1.48 25.23 15.56
N LYS A 263 2.65 25.10 14.91
CA LYS A 263 3.24 23.79 14.54
C LYS A 263 3.54 22.94 15.78
N GLU A 264 3.97 23.60 16.85
CA GLU A 264 4.25 23.01 18.17
C GLU A 264 3.04 22.24 18.72
N LYS A 265 1.82 22.58 18.28
CA LYS A 265 0.60 21.91 18.75
C LYS A 265 0.40 20.52 18.16
N VAL A 266 0.97 20.21 17.00
CA VAL A 266 1.03 18.84 16.46
C VAL A 266 1.91 17.97 17.36
N ALA A 267 3.11 18.46 17.71
CA ALA A 267 4.01 17.77 18.63
C ALA A 267 3.42 17.61 20.05
N GLU A 268 2.69 18.62 20.54
CA GLU A 268 1.96 18.53 21.81
C GLU A 268 0.84 17.48 21.76
N PHE A 269 0.08 17.42 20.66
CA PHE A 269 -0.97 16.42 20.43
C PHE A 269 -0.39 15.00 20.41
N MET A 270 0.66 14.74 19.63
CA MET A 270 1.32 13.42 19.57
C MET A 270 1.91 13.00 20.92
N THR A 271 2.52 13.94 21.65
CA THR A 271 3.02 13.71 23.02
C THR A 271 1.88 13.33 23.98
N LYS A 272 0.74 14.01 23.90
CA LYS A 272 -0.43 13.73 24.76
C LYS A 272 -1.13 12.43 24.38
N LEU A 273 -1.24 12.11 23.08
CA LEU A 273 -1.79 10.84 22.60
C LEU A 273 -0.98 9.64 23.13
N ARG A 274 0.36 9.73 23.12
CA ARG A 274 1.27 8.73 23.68
C ARG A 274 1.03 8.46 25.18
N VAL A 275 0.68 9.49 25.95
CA VAL A 275 0.46 9.38 27.41
C VAL A 275 -0.98 8.98 27.74
N ALA A 276 -1.97 9.50 27.02
CA ALA A 276 -3.38 9.35 27.34
C ALA A 276 -4.07 8.15 26.65
N GLY A 277 -3.45 7.59 25.60
CA GLY A 277 -3.89 6.39 24.89
C GLY A 277 -5.26 6.50 24.18
N THR A 278 -5.87 7.68 24.16
CA THR A 278 -7.22 7.95 23.61
C THR A 278 -7.29 9.35 23.01
N THR A 279 -8.02 9.51 21.91
CA THR A 279 -8.16 10.80 21.22
C THR A 279 -8.95 11.82 22.05
N ASN A 280 -10.12 11.46 22.57
CA ASN A 280 -11.02 12.36 23.30
C ASN A 280 -10.31 13.16 24.42
N SER A 281 -9.56 12.48 25.27
CA SER A 281 -8.81 13.13 26.36
C SER A 281 -7.60 13.93 25.85
N THR A 282 -7.02 13.52 24.71
CA THR A 282 -5.97 14.26 24.00
C THR A 282 -6.53 15.58 23.41
N PHE A 283 -7.72 15.57 22.80
CA PHE A 283 -8.38 16.78 22.30
C PHE A 283 -8.71 17.77 23.42
N GLU A 284 -9.38 17.31 24.48
CA GLU A 284 -9.75 18.18 25.61
C GLU A 284 -8.50 18.79 26.27
N SER A 285 -7.44 18.01 26.47
CA SER A 285 -6.20 18.49 27.10
C SER A 285 -5.28 19.29 26.17
N THR A 286 -5.37 19.15 24.84
CA THR A 286 -4.53 19.88 23.87
C THR A 286 -5.19 21.17 23.40
N PHE A 287 -6.46 21.10 23.00
CA PHE A 287 -7.17 22.20 22.34
C PHE A 287 -8.27 22.83 23.21
N GLY A 288 -8.54 22.29 24.41
CA GLY A 288 -9.59 22.80 25.30
C GLY A 288 -11.02 22.54 24.81
N MET A 289 -11.19 21.59 23.89
CA MET A 289 -12.47 21.24 23.26
C MET A 289 -12.51 19.74 22.92
N LYS A 290 -13.68 19.22 22.58
CA LYS A 290 -13.86 17.80 22.20
C LYS A 290 -13.49 17.53 20.73
N GLU A 291 -13.30 16.26 20.39
CA GLU A 291 -12.99 15.81 19.02
C GLU A 291 -14.11 16.18 18.03
N GLU A 292 -15.38 16.07 18.43
CA GLU A 292 -16.52 16.44 17.60
C GLU A 292 -16.57 17.95 17.34
N GLU A 293 -16.36 18.77 18.38
CA GLU A 293 -16.33 20.23 18.28
C GLU A 293 -15.14 20.71 17.42
N PHE A 294 -13.99 20.04 17.54
CA PHE A 294 -12.85 20.27 16.66
C PHE A 294 -13.18 19.91 15.20
N SER A 295 -13.80 18.75 14.97
CA SER A 295 -14.21 18.28 13.65
C SER A 295 -15.22 19.23 12.98
N GLU A 296 -16.18 19.79 13.71
CA GLU A 296 -17.13 20.78 13.19
C GLU A 296 -16.44 22.09 12.80
N LYS A 297 -15.48 22.56 13.60
CA LYS A 297 -14.69 23.77 13.31
C LYS A 297 -13.76 23.58 12.11
N TRP A 298 -13.10 22.42 11.99
CA TRP A 298 -12.30 22.02 10.83
C TRP A 298 -13.16 21.98 9.56
N ALA A 299 -14.30 21.29 9.56
CA ALA A 299 -15.20 21.22 8.41
C ALA A 299 -15.75 22.61 8.01
N THR A 300 -16.05 23.45 9.00
CA THR A 300 -16.46 24.85 8.78
C THR A 300 -15.33 25.72 8.22
N TYR A 301 -14.08 25.39 8.55
CA TYR A 301 -12.91 26.03 7.98
C TYR A 301 -12.65 25.60 6.53
N GLN A 302 -12.78 24.30 6.18
CA GLN A 302 -12.69 23.88 4.77
C GLN A 302 -13.80 24.53 3.92
N ARG A 303 -15.05 24.59 4.41
CA ARG A 303 -16.15 25.33 3.75
C ARG A 303 -15.77 26.78 3.39
N LYS A 304 -15.04 27.48 4.27
CA LYS A 304 -14.58 28.86 4.03
C LYS A 304 -13.47 29.00 2.98
N ILE A 305 -12.72 27.93 2.71
CA ILE A 305 -11.72 27.91 1.63
C ILE A 305 -12.41 27.70 0.28
N TYR A 306 -13.27 26.68 0.20
CA TYR A 306 -13.72 26.14 -1.09
C TYR A 306 -15.00 26.78 -1.63
N PHE A 307 -16.00 27.12 -0.79
CA PHE A 307 -17.28 27.66 -1.27
C PHE A 307 -17.21 28.86 -2.24
N PRO A 308 -16.24 29.79 -2.19
CA PRO A 308 -16.19 30.88 -3.16
C PRO A 308 -15.79 30.42 -4.58
N ASP A 309 -15.07 29.30 -4.73
CA ASP A 309 -14.64 28.79 -6.05
C ASP A 309 -15.86 28.40 -6.94
N ILE A 310 -17.01 28.02 -6.33
CA ILE A 310 -18.30 27.75 -7.00
C ILE A 310 -18.72 28.90 -7.91
N THR A 311 -18.38 30.15 -7.56
CA THR A 311 -18.84 31.34 -8.30
C THR A 311 -18.25 31.49 -9.70
N ASN A 312 -17.17 30.78 -10.03
CA ASN A 312 -16.47 30.88 -11.31
C ASN A 312 -16.17 29.53 -11.99
N MET A 313 -16.25 28.41 -11.25
CA MET A 313 -15.97 27.06 -11.74
C MET A 313 -17.26 26.30 -12.05
N GLN A 314 -17.17 25.35 -12.99
CA GLN A 314 -18.27 24.49 -13.40
C GLN A 314 -18.09 23.08 -12.80
N SER A 315 -19.18 22.37 -12.56
CA SER A 315 -19.11 20.93 -12.29
C SER A 315 -18.71 20.16 -13.55
N VAL A 316 -18.09 18.98 -13.38
CA VAL A 316 -17.65 18.16 -14.51
C VAL A 316 -18.83 17.67 -15.39
N LYS A 317 -20.05 17.68 -14.84
CA LYS A 317 -21.33 17.36 -15.51
C LYS A 317 -21.89 18.49 -16.37
N GLU A 318 -21.49 19.74 -16.11
CA GLU A 318 -21.82 20.91 -16.94
C GLU A 318 -20.82 21.06 -18.11
N ILE A 319 -19.57 20.61 -17.90
CA ILE A 319 -18.53 20.62 -18.92
C ILE A 319 -18.78 19.54 -19.99
N GLY A 320 -19.12 18.31 -19.59
CA GLY A 320 -19.28 17.19 -20.53
C GLY A 320 -20.41 16.24 -20.18
N LYS A 321 -20.83 15.44 -21.17
CA LYS A 321 -21.89 14.43 -21.00
C LYS A 321 -21.34 13.23 -20.24
N GLN A 322 -21.87 12.99 -19.04
CA GLN A 322 -21.65 11.78 -18.25
C GLN A 322 -22.18 10.53 -18.98
N LEU A 323 -21.39 9.44 -18.99
CA LEU A 323 -21.74 8.15 -19.59
C LEU A 323 -21.82 7.00 -18.57
N THR A 324 -20.96 6.98 -17.54
CA THR A 324 -21.01 6.00 -16.43
C THR A 324 -21.52 6.66 -15.14
N PHE A 325 -21.96 5.85 -14.17
CA PHE A 325 -22.56 6.33 -12.92
C PHE A 325 -22.12 5.44 -11.75
N HIS A 326 -20.92 5.69 -11.23
CA HIS A 326 -20.30 4.90 -10.15
C HIS A 326 -21.19 4.86 -8.88
N ASP A 327 -21.87 5.97 -8.58
CA ASP A 327 -22.76 6.16 -7.42
C ASP A 327 -23.99 5.24 -7.44
N ARG A 328 -24.55 5.00 -8.63
CA ARG A 328 -25.63 4.04 -8.89
C ARG A 328 -25.12 2.60 -8.98
N ASP A 329 -23.93 2.43 -9.55
CA ASP A 329 -23.40 1.12 -9.93
C ASP A 329 -22.61 0.42 -8.81
N GLY A 330 -22.28 1.15 -7.74
CA GLY A 330 -21.72 0.62 -6.49
C GLY A 330 -20.20 0.43 -6.52
N ASN A 331 -19.49 1.26 -7.28
CA ASN A 331 -18.05 1.14 -7.56
C ASN A 331 -17.36 2.52 -7.43
N PHE A 332 -16.02 2.58 -7.40
CA PHE A 332 -15.25 3.83 -7.22
C PHE A 332 -14.53 4.29 -8.51
N TYR A 333 -14.03 3.35 -9.32
CA TYR A 333 -13.24 3.62 -10.50
C TYR A 333 -14.01 3.33 -11.79
N ASN A 334 -14.22 4.36 -12.61
CA ASN A 334 -14.40 4.20 -14.05
C ASN A 334 -13.34 5.10 -14.73
N ILE A 335 -12.20 4.51 -15.11
CA ILE A 335 -10.98 5.24 -15.49
C ILE A 335 -10.36 4.79 -16.82
N THR A 336 -9.48 5.61 -17.38
CA THR A 336 -8.72 5.38 -18.63
C THR A 336 -9.62 5.04 -19.82
N PRO A 337 -10.46 5.99 -20.28
CA PRO A 337 -11.28 5.79 -21.47
C PRO A 337 -10.43 5.83 -22.74
N ALA A 338 -10.24 4.68 -23.39
CA ALA A 338 -9.76 4.60 -24.76
C ALA A 338 -10.94 4.81 -25.73
N LEU A 339 -11.02 5.98 -26.36
CA LEU A 339 -12.03 6.29 -27.38
C LEU A 339 -11.62 5.66 -28.73
N ALA A 340 -12.53 4.91 -29.36
CA ALA A 340 -12.25 4.28 -30.64
C ALA A 340 -12.00 5.35 -31.74
N PRO A 341 -11.07 5.14 -32.68
CA PRO A 341 -10.83 6.05 -33.81
C PRO A 341 -12.08 6.39 -34.63
N SER A 342 -13.07 5.49 -34.66
CA SER A 342 -14.41 5.68 -35.24
C SER A 342 -15.36 6.59 -34.45
N GLY A 343 -15.04 6.91 -33.18
CA GLY A 343 -15.82 7.79 -32.31
C GLY A 343 -17.12 7.20 -31.74
N ASP A 344 -17.41 5.93 -31.97
CA ASP A 344 -18.68 5.27 -31.61
C ASP A 344 -18.63 4.43 -30.32
N LYS A 345 -17.44 4.06 -29.85
CA LYS A 345 -17.22 3.20 -28.67
C LYS A 345 -16.11 3.73 -27.77
N ILE A 346 -16.22 3.49 -26.47
CA ILE A 346 -15.15 3.70 -25.49
C ILE A 346 -14.91 2.38 -24.76
N ALA A 347 -13.64 1.99 -24.62
CA ALA A 347 -13.22 0.96 -23.67
C ALA A 347 -12.62 1.64 -22.44
N PHE A 348 -12.88 1.15 -21.23
CA PHE A 348 -12.38 1.76 -19.99
C PHE A 348 -12.19 0.70 -18.90
N LEU A 349 -11.39 1.04 -17.88
CA LEU A 349 -11.08 0.22 -16.72
C LEU A 349 -12.11 0.49 -15.60
N THR A 350 -12.60 -0.57 -14.93
CA THR A 350 -13.57 -0.44 -13.83
C THR A 350 -13.40 -1.50 -12.74
N ASP A 351 -13.67 -1.12 -11.49
CA ASP A 351 -13.66 -1.96 -10.29
C ASP A 351 -15.02 -2.63 -9.99
N LYS A 352 -16.03 -2.42 -10.86
CA LYS A 352 -17.44 -2.80 -10.64
C LYS A 352 -17.72 -4.28 -10.33
N SER A 353 -16.77 -5.21 -10.51
CA SER A 353 -16.92 -6.61 -10.07
C SER A 353 -16.15 -6.98 -8.79
N GLY A 354 -15.53 -6.01 -8.12
CA GLY A 354 -14.52 -6.23 -7.06
C GLY A 354 -13.12 -6.54 -7.60
N TYR A 355 -12.94 -6.53 -8.92
CA TYR A 355 -11.69 -6.74 -9.63
C TYR A 355 -11.58 -5.78 -10.81
N ALA A 356 -10.35 -5.56 -11.29
CA ALA A 356 -10.10 -4.79 -12.49
C ALA A 356 -10.72 -5.45 -13.74
N ASP A 357 -11.73 -4.83 -14.34
CA ASP A 357 -12.31 -5.24 -15.62
C ASP A 357 -12.08 -4.18 -16.71
N ILE A 358 -11.93 -4.60 -17.96
CA ILE A 358 -12.03 -3.69 -19.13
C ILE A 358 -13.41 -3.87 -19.76
N VAL A 359 -14.18 -2.79 -19.83
CA VAL A 359 -15.57 -2.78 -20.31
C VAL A 359 -15.72 -1.84 -21.51
N LEU A 360 -16.53 -2.27 -22.49
CA LEU A 360 -16.87 -1.53 -23.70
C LEU A 360 -18.25 -0.89 -23.56
N ILE A 361 -18.34 0.42 -23.79
CA ILE A 361 -19.59 1.17 -23.87
C ILE A 361 -19.73 1.89 -25.21
N SER A 362 -20.98 2.20 -25.57
CA SER A 362 -21.34 3.19 -26.59
C SER A 362 -20.86 4.57 -26.16
N ALA A 363 -20.11 5.26 -27.05
CA ALA A 363 -19.69 6.64 -26.83
C ALA A 363 -20.86 7.65 -26.96
N ILE A 364 -22.01 7.20 -27.49
CA ILE A 364 -23.18 8.05 -27.73
C ILE A 364 -24.02 8.21 -26.47
N ASP A 365 -24.18 7.14 -25.69
CA ASP A 365 -25.15 7.06 -24.58
C ASP A 365 -24.69 6.26 -23.34
N GLY A 366 -23.49 5.69 -23.33
CA GLY A 366 -22.97 4.93 -22.20
C GLY A 366 -23.55 3.51 -22.05
N THR A 367 -24.33 3.03 -23.03
CA THR A 367 -24.84 1.66 -23.00
C THR A 367 -23.70 0.64 -23.04
N VAL A 368 -23.69 -0.31 -22.10
CA VAL A 368 -22.67 -1.36 -22.00
C VAL A 368 -22.86 -2.38 -23.12
N ILE A 369 -21.82 -2.55 -23.94
CA ILE A 369 -21.81 -3.44 -25.11
C ILE A 369 -21.29 -4.83 -24.73
N LYS A 370 -20.12 -4.90 -24.07
CA LYS A 370 -19.41 -6.14 -23.75
C LYS A 370 -18.38 -5.89 -22.63
N LYS A 371 -18.17 -6.86 -21.73
CA LYS A 371 -16.94 -6.92 -20.91
C LYS A 371 -15.86 -7.59 -21.75
N ILE A 372 -14.74 -6.92 -21.97
CA ILE A 372 -13.65 -7.39 -22.84
C ILE A 372 -12.62 -8.19 -22.02
N VAL A 373 -12.25 -7.71 -20.83
CA VAL A 373 -11.28 -8.36 -19.94
C VAL A 373 -11.84 -8.44 -18.52
N SER A 374 -11.54 -9.53 -17.81
CA SER A 374 -11.48 -9.55 -16.34
C SER A 374 -10.06 -9.87 -15.91
N GLY A 375 -9.45 -9.00 -15.12
CA GLY A 375 -8.21 -9.28 -14.40
C GLY A 375 -8.40 -10.23 -13.23
N GLU A 376 -7.27 -10.55 -12.59
CA GLU A 376 -7.14 -11.37 -11.37
C GLU A 376 -7.73 -12.79 -11.48
N LYS A 377 -7.76 -13.36 -12.69
CA LYS A 377 -8.39 -14.67 -12.96
C LYS A 377 -7.52 -15.63 -13.78
N THR A 378 -6.40 -15.17 -14.36
CA THR A 378 -5.48 -16.04 -15.12
C THR A 378 -4.02 -15.60 -14.90
N PRO A 379 -3.02 -16.49 -15.06
CA PRO A 379 -1.59 -16.15 -14.87
C PRO A 379 -1.03 -15.12 -15.87
N ASN A 380 -1.81 -14.76 -16.90
CA ASN A 380 -1.46 -13.77 -17.93
C ASN A 380 -2.14 -12.41 -17.67
N LEU A 381 -3.03 -12.35 -16.68
CA LEU A 381 -3.80 -11.21 -16.23
C LEU A 381 -3.90 -11.29 -14.70
N GLU A 382 -2.74 -11.37 -14.02
CA GLU A 382 -2.69 -11.52 -12.57
C GLU A 382 -3.12 -10.22 -11.86
N GLU A 383 -2.94 -9.07 -12.53
CA GLU A 383 -3.30 -7.73 -12.06
C GLU A 383 -3.35 -6.79 -13.28
N LEU A 384 -4.26 -5.81 -13.33
CA LEU A 384 -4.26 -4.73 -14.34
C LEU A 384 -3.78 -3.44 -13.67
N HIS A 385 -3.00 -2.62 -14.38
CA HIS A 385 -2.47 -1.38 -13.83
C HIS A 385 -3.56 -0.31 -13.64
N TRP A 386 -3.73 0.14 -12.39
CA TRP A 386 -4.58 1.23 -11.94
C TRP A 386 -3.80 2.55 -11.80
N LEU A 387 -2.56 2.49 -11.32
CA LEU A 387 -1.75 3.69 -11.00
C LEU A 387 -1.03 4.27 -12.23
N SER A 388 -0.45 3.40 -13.05
CA SER A 388 0.15 3.74 -14.35
C SER A 388 -0.61 3.09 -15.52
N PRO A 389 -1.92 3.37 -15.67
CA PRO A 389 -2.75 2.77 -16.72
C PRO A 389 -2.40 3.36 -18.09
N GLY A 390 -2.77 2.65 -19.13
CA GLY A 390 -2.74 3.17 -20.51
C GLY A 390 -3.38 2.17 -21.46
N MET A 391 -4.29 2.65 -22.29
CA MET A 391 -5.07 1.81 -23.20
C MET A 391 -5.26 2.55 -24.54
N SER A 392 -5.08 1.86 -25.65
CA SER A 392 -5.17 2.46 -26.99
C SER A 392 -5.74 1.50 -28.03
N TRP A 393 -6.49 2.03 -28.99
CA TRP A 393 -7.11 1.27 -30.08
C TRP A 393 -6.18 1.18 -31.30
N SER A 394 -6.25 0.05 -32.01
CA SER A 394 -5.68 -0.06 -33.35
C SER A 394 -6.34 0.95 -34.30
N PRO A 395 -5.64 1.48 -35.32
CA PRO A 395 -6.17 2.51 -36.23
C PRO A 395 -7.44 2.12 -37.01
N ASP A 396 -7.79 0.83 -37.04
CA ASP A 396 -8.99 0.24 -37.65
C ASP A 396 -10.12 -0.10 -36.65
N SER A 397 -9.96 0.26 -35.37
CA SER A 397 -10.95 0.09 -34.29
C SER A 397 -11.35 -1.37 -33.99
N LYS A 398 -10.44 -2.34 -34.18
CA LYS A 398 -10.68 -3.77 -33.88
C LYS A 398 -9.95 -4.29 -32.64
N LYS A 399 -8.70 -3.87 -32.43
CA LYS A 399 -7.84 -4.33 -31.34
C LYS A 399 -7.63 -3.23 -30.30
N LEU A 400 -7.45 -3.62 -29.05
CA LEU A 400 -6.97 -2.76 -27.97
C LEU A 400 -5.59 -3.23 -27.53
N VAL A 401 -4.70 -2.30 -27.20
CA VAL A 401 -3.49 -2.58 -26.42
C VAL A 401 -3.62 -1.99 -25.01
N PHE A 402 -3.08 -2.71 -24.03
CA PHE A 402 -2.88 -2.29 -22.64
C PHE A 402 -1.68 -3.07 -22.06
N SER A 403 -1.16 -2.67 -20.89
CA SER A 403 -0.23 -3.51 -20.13
C SER A 403 -0.92 -4.16 -18.92
N ALA A 404 -0.36 -5.27 -18.43
CA ALA A 404 -0.81 -5.96 -17.23
C ALA A 404 0.30 -6.83 -16.63
N LYS A 405 0.17 -7.15 -15.35
CA LYS A 405 1.00 -8.16 -14.68
C LYS A 405 0.73 -9.55 -15.25
N ALA A 406 1.79 -10.23 -15.70
CA ALA A 406 1.70 -11.57 -16.27
C ALA A 406 2.80 -12.49 -15.72
N SER A 407 2.55 -13.07 -14.54
CA SER A 407 3.49 -13.93 -13.81
C SER A 407 4.75 -13.21 -13.32
N ASP A 408 5.91 -13.36 -13.98
CA ASP A 408 7.21 -12.94 -13.43
C ASP A 408 7.64 -11.51 -13.79
N ASN A 409 6.95 -10.89 -14.75
CA ASN A 409 7.13 -9.50 -15.19
C ASN A 409 5.78 -8.96 -15.70
N ASP A 410 5.72 -7.68 -16.06
CA ASP A 410 4.60 -7.16 -16.85
C ASP A 410 4.68 -7.61 -18.32
N ALA A 411 3.54 -7.55 -19.00
CA ALA A 411 3.43 -7.78 -20.43
C ALA A 411 2.63 -6.66 -21.11
N LEU A 412 2.94 -6.44 -22.38
CA LEU A 412 2.10 -5.72 -23.33
C LEU A 412 1.10 -6.72 -23.93
N LEU A 413 -0.19 -6.47 -23.77
CA LEU A 413 -1.26 -7.35 -24.27
C LEU A 413 -2.08 -6.65 -25.35
N ILE A 414 -2.38 -7.40 -26.41
CA ILE A 414 -3.23 -6.95 -27.50
C ILE A 414 -4.44 -7.88 -27.57
N ILE A 415 -5.64 -7.34 -27.36
CA ILE A 415 -6.89 -8.10 -27.46
C ILE A 415 -7.69 -7.68 -28.69
N ASP A 416 -8.16 -8.65 -29.47
CA ASP A 416 -9.21 -8.41 -30.47
C ASP A 416 -10.57 -8.33 -29.78
N VAL A 417 -11.24 -7.18 -29.94
CA VAL A 417 -12.43 -6.84 -29.15
C VAL A 417 -13.65 -7.69 -29.54
N LEU A 418 -13.69 -8.21 -30.78
CA LEU A 418 -14.78 -9.05 -31.27
C LEU A 418 -14.63 -10.48 -30.75
N THR A 419 -13.52 -11.13 -31.06
CA THR A 419 -13.23 -12.53 -30.73
C THR A 419 -12.89 -12.73 -29.24
N GLY A 420 -12.17 -11.79 -28.63
CA GLY A 420 -11.56 -11.96 -27.30
C GLY A 420 -10.20 -12.68 -27.33
N GLU A 421 -9.60 -12.91 -28.50
CA GLU A 421 -8.25 -13.47 -28.60
C GLU A 421 -7.20 -12.46 -28.12
N ILE A 422 -6.24 -12.93 -27.32
CA ILE A 422 -5.16 -12.12 -26.72
C ILE A 422 -3.81 -12.55 -27.26
N GLU A 423 -3.08 -11.62 -27.86
CA GLU A 423 -1.63 -11.71 -28.06
C GLU A 423 -0.91 -11.09 -26.85
N GLN A 424 0.18 -11.70 -26.39
CA GLN A 424 0.94 -11.23 -25.23
C GLN A 424 2.44 -11.14 -25.58
N TYR A 425 3.07 -10.04 -25.18
CA TYR A 425 4.49 -9.77 -25.40
C TYR A 425 5.14 -9.32 -24.08
N SER A 426 6.13 -10.07 -23.60
CA SER A 426 6.89 -9.76 -22.38
C SER A 426 8.40 -9.86 -22.63
N TRP A 427 9.18 -9.20 -21.78
CA TRP A 427 10.62 -9.04 -21.94
C TRP A 427 11.32 -9.25 -20.60
N LYS A 428 12.26 -10.21 -20.53
CA LYS A 428 12.97 -10.56 -19.29
C LYS A 428 13.87 -9.45 -18.75
N ASP A 429 14.25 -8.54 -19.64
CA ASP A 429 15.09 -7.37 -19.41
C ASP A 429 14.29 -6.10 -19.10
N LEU A 430 12.96 -6.18 -18.93
CA LEU A 430 12.15 -5.09 -18.38
C LEU A 430 11.56 -5.53 -17.04
N GLU A 431 11.71 -4.68 -16.02
CA GLU A 431 11.25 -4.93 -14.66
C GLU A 431 9.80 -4.44 -14.44
N GLY A 432 9.31 -3.55 -15.31
CA GLY A 432 7.90 -3.16 -15.43
C GLY A 432 7.57 -2.60 -16.83
N VAL A 433 6.30 -2.63 -17.22
CA VAL A 433 5.80 -2.22 -18.55
C VAL A 433 4.48 -1.47 -18.41
N PHE A 434 4.43 -0.21 -18.85
CA PHE A 434 3.32 0.70 -18.56
C PHE A 434 2.70 1.32 -19.81
N GLY A 435 1.41 1.04 -19.98
CA GLY A 435 0.54 1.55 -21.04
C GLY A 435 0.82 0.94 -22.42
N GLY A 436 0.42 1.68 -23.45
CA GLY A 436 0.65 1.30 -24.84
C GLY A 436 -0.16 2.20 -25.79
N SER A 437 0.46 2.67 -26.86
CA SER A 437 -0.19 3.48 -27.90
C SER A 437 0.20 3.01 -29.30
N TRP A 438 -0.77 2.86 -30.20
CA TRP A 438 -0.54 2.37 -31.56
C TRP A 438 0.07 3.44 -32.47
N SER A 439 0.94 3.03 -33.39
CA SER A 439 1.30 3.88 -34.52
C SER A 439 0.11 4.06 -35.48
N PRO A 440 -0.02 5.19 -36.19
CA PRO A 440 -1.16 5.45 -37.09
C PRO A 440 -1.29 4.46 -38.25
N ASP A 441 -0.23 3.72 -38.57
CA ASP A 441 -0.18 2.66 -39.60
C ASP A 441 -0.46 1.24 -39.04
N GLY A 442 -0.62 1.09 -37.73
CA GLY A 442 -0.95 -0.18 -37.07
C GLY A 442 0.17 -1.21 -36.99
N ARG A 443 1.43 -0.85 -37.29
CA ARG A 443 2.58 -1.79 -37.30
C ARG A 443 3.49 -1.71 -36.08
N LYS A 444 3.36 -0.67 -35.26
CA LYS A 444 4.17 -0.47 -34.06
C LYS A 444 3.31 -0.08 -32.87
N ILE A 445 3.84 -0.33 -31.68
CA ILE A 445 3.27 0.14 -30.42
C ILE A 445 4.39 0.83 -29.63
N ILE A 446 4.10 2.01 -29.08
CA ILE A 446 4.99 2.74 -28.19
C ILE A 446 4.48 2.60 -26.74
N PHE A 447 5.40 2.42 -25.79
CA PHE A 447 5.09 2.15 -24.38
C PHE A 447 6.23 2.65 -23.47
N SER A 448 5.96 2.73 -22.17
CA SER A 448 6.96 3.08 -21.14
C SER A 448 7.45 1.80 -20.46
N GLY A 449 8.74 1.67 -20.15
CA GLY A 449 9.30 0.45 -19.54
C GLY A 449 10.40 0.74 -18.53
N ILE A 450 10.40 0.00 -17.42
CA ILE A 450 11.41 0.15 -16.36
C ILE A 450 12.55 -0.85 -16.57
N TYR A 451 13.79 -0.37 -16.46
CA TYR A 451 15.00 -1.19 -16.41
C TYR A 451 16.05 -0.56 -15.50
N HIS A 452 16.51 -1.30 -14.48
CA HIS A 452 17.53 -0.85 -13.52
C HIS A 452 17.21 0.51 -12.87
N GLY A 453 15.95 0.73 -12.49
CA GLY A 453 15.51 1.97 -11.84
C GLY A 453 15.39 3.20 -12.76
N GLN A 454 15.34 3.01 -14.09
CA GLN A 454 15.09 4.06 -15.08
C GLN A 454 13.78 3.75 -15.82
N SER A 455 12.94 4.77 -16.11
CA SER A 455 11.70 4.62 -16.90
C SER A 455 11.88 5.31 -18.24
N ASP A 456 11.95 4.53 -19.30
CA ASP A 456 12.25 5.03 -20.65
C ASP A 456 11.14 4.68 -21.65
N ILE A 457 11.14 5.37 -22.79
CA ILE A 457 10.22 5.12 -23.89
C ILE A 457 10.78 4.03 -24.83
N TYR A 458 9.95 3.01 -25.10
CA TYR A 458 10.25 1.90 -25.99
C TYR A 458 9.23 1.80 -27.13
N VAL A 459 9.69 1.35 -28.30
CA VAL A 459 8.86 1.06 -29.46
C VAL A 459 8.99 -0.42 -29.84
N PHE A 460 7.87 -1.13 -29.90
CA PHE A 460 7.78 -2.50 -30.37
C PHE A 460 7.29 -2.54 -31.82
N ASP A 461 8.04 -3.24 -32.68
CA ASP A 461 7.71 -3.49 -34.08
C ASP A 461 6.99 -4.84 -34.21
N LEU A 462 5.71 -4.82 -34.58
CA LEU A 462 4.84 -6.00 -34.57
C LEU A 462 5.14 -6.99 -35.69
N ASP A 463 5.74 -6.54 -36.79
CA ASP A 463 6.12 -7.39 -37.91
C ASP A 463 7.43 -8.12 -37.60
N LYS A 464 8.43 -7.41 -37.04
CA LYS A 464 9.75 -7.96 -36.70
C LYS A 464 9.80 -8.66 -35.34
N LYS A 465 8.83 -8.42 -34.46
CA LYS A 465 8.82 -8.83 -33.04
C LYS A 465 10.07 -8.33 -32.27
N GLN A 466 10.51 -7.10 -32.55
CA GLN A 466 11.68 -6.48 -31.94
C GLN A 466 11.30 -5.18 -31.21
N LYS A 467 11.89 -4.92 -30.04
CA LYS A 467 11.78 -3.64 -29.34
C LYS A 467 13.03 -2.78 -29.56
N GLN A 468 12.82 -1.47 -29.68
CA GLN A 468 13.85 -0.43 -29.70
C GLN A 468 13.63 0.50 -28.50
N LYS A 469 14.71 0.87 -27.80
CA LYS A 469 14.71 1.90 -26.77
C LYS A 469 14.92 3.27 -27.44
N LEU A 470 14.15 4.31 -27.07
CA LEU A 470 14.22 5.65 -27.67
C LEU A 470 14.91 6.67 -26.77
N THR A 471 14.44 6.82 -25.53
CA THR A 471 15.13 7.59 -24.49
C THR A 471 16.02 6.65 -23.67
N ASN A 472 17.11 7.15 -23.08
CA ASN A 472 18.06 6.36 -22.29
C ASN A 472 18.85 7.29 -21.36
N ASP A 473 18.20 7.78 -20.32
CA ASP A 473 18.80 8.65 -19.30
C ASP A 473 18.20 8.39 -17.91
N ILE A 474 18.31 9.35 -16.97
CA ILE A 474 17.87 9.18 -15.58
C ILE A 474 16.46 9.73 -15.33
N PHE A 475 15.85 10.37 -16.32
CA PHE A 475 14.57 11.06 -16.17
C PHE A 475 13.37 10.10 -16.31
N SER A 476 12.23 10.51 -15.76
CA SER A 476 11.03 9.69 -15.61
C SER A 476 10.13 9.77 -16.84
N ASP A 477 10.47 9.09 -17.95
CA ASP A 477 9.68 9.18 -19.18
C ASP A 477 8.46 8.24 -19.16
N THR A 478 7.28 8.79 -19.47
CA THR A 478 6.01 8.04 -19.49
C THR A 478 5.03 8.51 -20.57
N ARG A 479 3.95 7.74 -20.78
CA ARG A 479 2.72 8.16 -21.52
C ARG A 479 2.97 8.66 -22.95
N ALA A 480 3.88 8.00 -23.67
CA ALA A 480 4.23 8.35 -25.04
C ALA A 480 3.11 8.01 -26.05
N VAL A 481 2.88 8.91 -27.02
CA VAL A 481 1.88 8.78 -28.10
C VAL A 481 2.43 9.30 -29.44
N TYR A 482 2.03 8.67 -30.55
CA TYR A 482 2.41 9.11 -31.90
C TYR A 482 1.56 10.30 -32.39
N SER A 483 2.18 11.18 -33.18
CA SER A 483 1.48 12.13 -34.04
C SER A 483 0.57 11.40 -35.04
N ARG A 484 -0.49 12.04 -35.52
CA ARG A 484 -1.47 11.45 -36.45
C ARG A 484 -0.85 11.08 -37.81
N ASP A 485 0.32 11.64 -38.14
CA ASP A 485 1.11 11.29 -39.33
C ASP A 485 2.28 10.33 -39.06
N GLY A 486 2.50 9.93 -37.80
CA GLY A 486 3.52 8.98 -37.37
C GLY A 486 4.97 9.47 -37.40
N LYS A 487 5.22 10.76 -37.69
CA LYS A 487 6.59 11.31 -37.78
C LYS A 487 7.16 11.76 -36.43
N LYS A 488 6.30 12.15 -35.49
CA LYS A 488 6.68 12.62 -34.16
C LYS A 488 6.02 11.79 -33.06
N ILE A 489 6.62 11.85 -31.89
CA ILE A 489 6.14 11.29 -30.63
C ILE A 489 5.97 12.46 -29.67
N ALA A 490 4.92 12.43 -28.84
CA ALA A 490 4.80 13.26 -27.65
C ALA A 490 4.84 12.37 -26.41
N PHE A 491 5.47 12.82 -25.33
CA PHE A 491 5.60 12.06 -24.08
C PHE A 491 5.67 13.00 -22.87
N VAL A 492 5.56 12.45 -21.66
CA VAL A 492 5.61 13.16 -20.38
C VAL A 492 6.93 12.84 -19.70
N SER A 493 7.62 13.83 -19.13
CA SER A 493 8.93 13.65 -18.46
C SER A 493 9.18 14.71 -17.39
N ASP A 494 10.01 14.40 -16.39
CA ASP A 494 10.46 15.32 -15.33
C ASP A 494 11.75 16.10 -15.70
N ARG A 495 12.31 15.85 -16.89
CA ARG A 495 13.62 16.36 -17.37
C ARG A 495 13.81 17.88 -17.50
N ARG A 496 12.82 18.72 -17.18
CA ARG A 496 12.79 20.19 -17.44
C ARG A 496 13.58 20.56 -18.72
N ASP A 497 14.63 21.39 -18.61
CA ASP A 497 15.44 21.83 -19.76
C ASP A 497 16.60 20.88 -20.15
N GLN A 498 16.71 19.70 -19.52
CA GLN A 498 17.71 18.67 -19.80
C GLN A 498 17.25 17.77 -20.97
N LEU A 499 17.29 18.33 -22.18
CA LEU A 499 16.89 17.67 -23.44
C LEU A 499 17.89 16.60 -23.95
N GLY A 500 18.82 16.15 -23.11
CA GLY A 500 19.85 15.17 -23.47
C GLY A 500 20.44 14.48 -22.24
N PRO A 501 21.37 13.53 -22.43
CA PRO A 501 21.96 12.77 -21.33
C PRO A 501 22.67 13.70 -20.34
N PRO A 502 22.40 13.60 -19.03
CA PRO A 502 22.99 14.49 -18.04
C PRO A 502 24.49 14.22 -17.83
N ASP A 503 25.18 15.20 -17.23
CA ASP A 503 26.59 15.10 -16.89
C ASP A 503 26.90 13.90 -15.96
N LYS A 504 28.12 13.36 -16.06
CA LYS A 504 28.57 12.18 -15.27
C LYS A 504 28.55 12.37 -13.75
N ASN A 505 28.40 13.60 -13.27
CA ASN A 505 28.33 13.95 -11.85
C ASN A 505 26.91 14.35 -11.41
N PHE A 506 25.92 14.23 -12.30
CA PHE A 506 24.51 14.50 -12.01
C PHE A 506 24.01 13.58 -10.88
N LYS A 507 23.18 14.15 -10.01
CA LYS A 507 22.48 13.43 -8.95
C LYS A 507 21.02 13.86 -8.94
N MET A 508 20.09 12.93 -9.03
CA MET A 508 18.66 13.28 -9.07
C MET A 508 18.20 14.02 -7.80
N VAL A 509 18.75 13.70 -6.62
CA VAL A 509 18.44 14.41 -5.37
C VAL A 509 18.83 15.91 -5.37
N ASN A 510 19.70 16.34 -6.27
CA ASN A 510 20.08 17.75 -6.46
C ASN A 510 19.30 18.43 -7.60
N TYR A 511 18.25 17.78 -8.11
CA TYR A 511 17.48 18.21 -9.28
C TYR A 511 16.00 18.40 -8.94
N ASP A 512 15.28 19.19 -9.74
CA ASP A 512 13.85 19.42 -9.58
C ASP A 512 13.03 18.47 -10.45
N TYR A 513 12.82 17.25 -9.92
CA TYR A 513 12.00 16.18 -10.50
C TYR A 513 10.53 16.21 -10.04
N LYS A 514 10.09 17.28 -9.36
CA LYS A 514 8.78 17.37 -8.67
C LYS A 514 7.60 17.63 -9.60
N GLN A 515 7.87 18.02 -10.84
CA GLN A 515 6.85 18.27 -11.86
C GLN A 515 7.19 17.59 -13.18
N THR A 516 6.21 17.45 -14.05
CA THR A 516 6.37 16.86 -15.38
C THR A 516 5.84 17.77 -16.46
N ASP A 517 6.63 18.00 -17.52
CA ASP A 517 6.18 18.70 -18.72
C ASP A 517 5.87 17.70 -19.86
N ILE A 518 5.33 18.25 -20.96
CA ILE A 518 5.18 17.53 -22.22
C ILE A 518 6.35 17.84 -23.15
N TYR A 519 6.90 16.78 -23.74
CA TYR A 519 8.02 16.81 -24.68
C TYR A 519 7.59 16.19 -26.02
N ILE A 520 8.21 16.64 -27.10
CA ILE A 520 8.07 16.08 -28.45
C ILE A 520 9.43 15.64 -28.95
N MET A 521 9.49 14.55 -29.70
CA MET A 521 10.67 14.09 -30.45
C MET A 521 10.25 13.49 -31.79
N ASN A 522 11.20 13.26 -32.69
CA ASN A 522 10.96 12.49 -33.92
C ASN A 522 10.73 11.00 -33.60
N ALA A 523 10.08 10.28 -34.52
CA ALA A 523 9.71 8.86 -34.36
C ALA A 523 10.89 7.86 -34.30
N ASP A 524 12.13 8.35 -34.42
CA ASP A 524 13.38 7.62 -34.26
C ASP A 524 14.13 7.96 -32.94
N GLY A 525 13.65 8.95 -32.17
CA GLY A 525 14.27 9.46 -30.94
C GLY A 525 15.08 10.74 -31.11
N SER A 526 15.19 11.31 -32.32
CA SER A 526 15.95 12.55 -32.56
C SER A 526 15.15 13.84 -32.28
N GLU A 527 15.84 14.98 -32.24
CA GLU A 527 15.26 16.34 -32.19
C GLU A 527 14.19 16.55 -31.09
N MET A 528 14.58 16.29 -29.84
CA MET A 528 13.72 16.52 -28.67
C MET A 528 13.47 18.02 -28.43
N GLU A 529 12.22 18.40 -28.20
CA GLU A 529 11.78 19.75 -27.84
C GLU A 529 10.82 19.71 -26.63
N ARG A 530 11.02 20.60 -25.65
CA ARG A 530 10.06 20.86 -24.56
C ARG A 530 8.86 21.66 -25.12
N VAL A 531 7.64 21.22 -24.86
CA VAL A 531 6.40 21.83 -25.38
C VAL A 531 5.78 22.77 -24.38
N THR A 532 5.75 22.35 -23.11
CA THR A 532 5.21 23.13 -22.00
C THR A 532 6.30 23.42 -20.98
N THR A 533 6.22 24.56 -20.31
CA THR A 533 7.32 25.15 -19.54
C THR A 533 6.81 25.87 -18.29
N ASP A 534 5.75 25.34 -17.69
CA ASP A 534 5.19 25.90 -16.47
C ASP A 534 5.52 25.03 -15.25
N GLU A 535 4.69 25.14 -14.23
CA GLU A 535 5.12 25.08 -12.84
C GLU A 535 4.07 24.31 -12.01
N MET A 536 3.62 23.22 -12.63
CA MET A 536 2.63 22.23 -12.25
C MET A 536 2.61 21.16 -13.36
N ASN A 537 2.08 19.96 -13.08
CA ASN A 537 2.28 18.83 -13.97
C ASN A 537 1.34 18.85 -15.18
N ASP A 538 1.95 18.87 -16.36
CA ASP A 538 1.31 18.64 -17.65
C ASP A 538 1.44 17.17 -18.03
N THR A 539 0.31 16.57 -18.39
CA THR A 539 0.17 15.12 -18.55
C THR A 539 -0.82 14.76 -19.66
N TRP A 540 -0.80 13.50 -20.10
CA TRP A 540 -1.74 12.95 -21.09
C TRP A 540 -1.84 13.74 -22.41
N PRO A 541 -0.73 13.90 -23.15
CA PRO A 541 -0.74 14.52 -24.48
C PRO A 541 -1.58 13.70 -25.48
N GLU A 542 -2.41 14.37 -26.26
CA GLU A 542 -3.26 13.82 -27.33
C GLU A 542 -3.18 14.72 -28.57
N TRP A 543 -2.74 14.16 -29.70
CA TRP A 543 -2.47 14.95 -30.91
C TRP A 543 -3.76 15.35 -31.63
N GLY A 544 -3.89 16.63 -31.98
CA GLY A 544 -4.97 17.14 -32.85
C GLY A 544 -4.93 16.52 -34.26
N PRO A 545 -6.05 16.57 -35.01
CA PRO A 545 -6.21 15.85 -36.28
C PRO A 545 -5.27 16.32 -37.40
N ASP A 546 -4.68 17.51 -37.28
CA ASP A 546 -3.77 18.14 -38.23
C ASP A 546 -2.31 18.19 -37.75
N ASN A 547 -2.03 17.72 -36.52
CA ASN A 547 -0.78 17.87 -35.78
C ASN A 547 -0.32 19.32 -35.52
N SER A 548 -1.15 20.35 -35.73
CA SER A 548 -0.80 21.75 -35.37
C SER A 548 -1.08 22.06 -33.89
N LYS A 549 -2.00 21.30 -33.29
CA LYS A 549 -2.42 21.41 -31.89
C LYS A 549 -2.31 20.10 -31.14
N MET A 550 -2.20 20.18 -29.82
CA MET A 550 -2.22 19.06 -28.89
C MET A 550 -3.17 19.39 -27.74
N LEU A 551 -4.02 18.43 -27.38
CA LEU A 551 -4.84 18.45 -26.17
C LEU A 551 -4.07 17.79 -25.03
N TYR A 552 -4.19 18.27 -23.80
CA TYR A 552 -3.55 17.65 -22.63
C TYR A 552 -4.24 18.05 -21.32
N THR A 553 -3.85 17.44 -20.20
CA THR A 553 -4.31 17.80 -18.84
C THR A 553 -3.23 18.54 -18.05
N SER A 554 -3.62 19.63 -17.37
CA SER A 554 -2.75 20.43 -16.50
C SER A 554 -3.49 20.86 -15.23
N ASN A 555 -2.80 20.94 -14.10
CA ASN A 555 -3.35 21.46 -12.83
C ASN A 555 -2.80 22.84 -12.42
N ARG A 556 -2.22 23.63 -13.35
CA ARG A 556 -1.56 24.93 -13.08
C ARG A 556 -2.37 26.01 -12.36
N ASN A 557 -3.70 25.88 -12.29
CA ASN A 557 -4.56 26.76 -11.47
C ASN A 557 -4.96 26.17 -10.11
N GLY A 558 -4.60 24.93 -9.79
CA GLY A 558 -5.02 24.21 -8.59
C GLY A 558 -6.14 23.18 -8.81
N VAL A 559 -6.53 22.96 -10.08
CA VAL A 559 -7.49 21.94 -10.49
C VAL A 559 -7.09 21.34 -11.83
N THR A 560 -7.10 20.01 -11.98
CA THR A 560 -6.79 19.37 -13.25
C THR A 560 -7.84 19.69 -14.30
N ASN A 561 -7.43 20.36 -15.38
CA ASN A 561 -8.26 20.88 -16.46
C ASN A 561 -7.70 20.48 -17.83
N LEU A 562 -8.53 20.55 -18.88
CA LEU A 562 -8.10 20.37 -20.26
C LEU A 562 -7.47 21.67 -20.80
N TYR A 563 -6.32 21.50 -21.43
CA TYR A 563 -5.54 22.56 -22.08
C TYR A 563 -5.23 22.19 -23.52
N VAL A 564 -5.00 23.21 -24.35
CA VAL A 564 -4.55 23.07 -25.73
C VAL A 564 -3.22 23.79 -25.89
N ALA A 565 -2.22 23.06 -26.41
CA ALA A 565 -0.96 23.62 -26.89
C ALA A 565 -1.06 23.82 -28.41
N ASP A 566 -0.90 25.05 -28.86
CA ASP A 566 -0.77 25.41 -30.28
C ASP A 566 0.73 25.36 -30.64
N LEU A 567 1.13 24.32 -31.37
CA LEU A 567 2.53 23.99 -31.62
C LEU A 567 3.16 24.95 -32.65
N THR A 568 2.33 25.60 -33.48
CA THR A 568 2.77 26.59 -34.48
C THR A 568 3.08 27.95 -33.85
N THR A 569 2.27 28.40 -32.89
CA THR A 569 2.47 29.67 -32.18
C THR A 569 3.22 29.53 -30.85
N LYS A 570 3.48 28.29 -30.40
CA LYS A 570 4.09 27.94 -29.11
C LYS A 570 3.36 28.57 -27.93
N LYS A 571 2.02 28.46 -27.94
CA LYS A 571 1.13 28.99 -26.89
C LYS A 571 0.24 27.91 -26.30
N THR A 572 0.07 27.94 -24.98
CA THR A 572 -0.86 27.08 -24.23
C THR A 572 -2.06 27.88 -23.73
N TYR A 573 -3.24 27.26 -23.69
CA TYR A 573 -4.45 27.86 -23.12
C TYR A 573 -5.42 26.81 -22.57
N ALA A 574 -6.19 27.16 -21.54
CA ALA A 574 -7.22 26.27 -20.99
C ALA A 574 -8.50 26.29 -21.85
N ILE A 575 -9.22 25.17 -21.86
CA ILE A 575 -10.56 25.05 -22.47
C ILE A 575 -11.65 24.58 -21.49
N THR A 576 -11.32 24.33 -20.22
CA THR A 576 -12.28 24.00 -19.15
C THR A 576 -11.96 24.77 -17.88
N ASN A 577 -12.94 24.96 -16.99
CA ASN A 577 -12.74 25.44 -15.62
C ASN A 577 -13.53 24.57 -14.62
N ASN A 578 -13.04 23.35 -14.36
CA ASN A 578 -13.72 22.38 -13.53
C ASN A 578 -13.55 22.64 -12.02
N LEU A 579 -14.53 22.23 -11.23
CA LEU A 579 -14.47 22.16 -9.76
C LEU A 579 -13.65 20.97 -9.25
N SER A 580 -13.80 19.77 -9.81
CA SER A 580 -13.22 18.55 -9.24
C SER A 580 -11.84 18.22 -9.81
N GLY A 581 -11.80 17.47 -10.91
CA GLY A 581 -10.62 17.22 -11.75
C GLY A 581 -11.03 16.48 -13.03
N ILE A 582 -10.39 16.83 -14.15
CA ILE A 582 -10.49 16.13 -15.44
C ILE A 582 -9.15 15.44 -15.72
N PHE A 583 -9.20 14.16 -16.05
CA PHE A 583 -8.05 13.27 -16.21
C PHE A 583 -8.18 12.39 -17.45
N GLN A 584 -7.06 11.85 -17.93
CA GLN A 584 -7.02 10.76 -18.91
C GLN A 584 -7.87 11.02 -20.19
N PRO A 585 -7.66 12.15 -20.90
CA PRO A 585 -8.32 12.40 -22.18
C PRO A 585 -7.91 11.37 -23.25
N SER A 586 -8.86 10.98 -24.09
CA SER A 586 -8.62 10.23 -25.34
C SER A 586 -9.48 10.80 -26.47
N LEU A 587 -8.85 11.07 -27.61
CA LEU A 587 -9.40 11.93 -28.67
C LEU A 587 -9.74 11.16 -29.95
N SER A 588 -10.94 11.41 -30.49
CA SER A 588 -11.40 10.82 -31.76
C SER A 588 -10.48 11.18 -32.93
N LYS A 589 -10.41 10.31 -33.96
CA LYS A 589 -9.51 10.51 -35.11
C LYS A 589 -9.76 11.82 -35.89
N ASP A 590 -10.98 12.36 -35.79
CA ASP A 590 -11.39 13.62 -36.41
C ASP A 590 -11.32 14.84 -35.46
N GLY A 591 -10.88 14.66 -34.21
CA GLY A 591 -10.75 15.71 -33.19
C GLY A 591 -12.07 16.26 -32.64
N LYS A 592 -13.23 15.70 -33.00
CA LYS A 592 -14.55 16.25 -32.62
C LYS A 592 -15.11 15.71 -31.29
N VAL A 593 -14.55 14.64 -30.73
CA VAL A 593 -14.96 14.12 -29.43
C VAL A 593 -13.72 13.75 -28.61
N VAL A 594 -13.66 14.22 -27.38
CA VAL A 594 -12.74 13.68 -26.35
C VAL A 594 -13.57 12.95 -25.30
N ALA A 595 -13.18 11.72 -24.98
CA ALA A 595 -13.61 11.02 -23.78
C ALA A 595 -12.60 11.27 -22.66
N TYR A 596 -13.05 11.40 -21.42
CA TYR A 596 -12.16 11.66 -20.28
C TYR A 596 -12.76 11.12 -18.97
N SER A 597 -11.93 10.95 -17.95
CA SER A 597 -12.37 10.62 -16.59
C SER A 597 -12.56 11.89 -15.77
N GLY A 598 -13.73 12.03 -15.16
CA GLY A 598 -14.07 13.12 -14.25
C GLY A 598 -14.28 12.59 -12.84
N PHE A 599 -13.63 13.20 -11.85
CA PHE A 599 -13.94 12.94 -10.44
C PHE A 599 -15.24 13.68 -10.06
N ASN A 600 -16.10 13.06 -9.26
CA ASN A 600 -17.37 13.65 -8.81
C ASN A 600 -18.01 12.76 -7.72
N LYS A 601 -18.42 13.32 -6.58
CA LYS A 601 -19.08 12.59 -5.47
C LYS A 601 -18.28 11.42 -4.92
N SER A 602 -17.00 11.62 -4.63
CA SER A 602 -16.11 10.56 -4.11
C SER A 602 -15.91 9.36 -5.04
N GLY A 603 -15.90 9.56 -6.36
CA GLY A 603 -15.59 8.52 -7.35
C GLY A 603 -15.31 9.06 -8.75
N PHE A 604 -14.90 8.19 -9.66
CA PHE A 604 -14.57 8.53 -11.04
C PHE A 604 -15.62 8.01 -12.03
N ASP A 605 -16.01 8.85 -12.98
CA ASP A 605 -16.90 8.51 -14.09
C ASP A 605 -16.33 8.93 -15.45
N ILE A 606 -16.78 8.26 -16.52
CA ILE A 606 -16.44 8.59 -17.91
C ILE A 606 -17.39 9.64 -18.45
N PHE A 607 -16.81 10.68 -19.05
CA PHE A 607 -17.50 11.80 -19.67
C PHE A 607 -17.07 11.98 -21.13
N THR A 608 -17.85 12.75 -21.90
CA THR A 608 -17.51 13.16 -23.26
C THR A 608 -17.73 14.66 -23.49
N LEU A 609 -16.77 15.31 -24.15
CA LEU A 609 -16.83 16.70 -24.58
C LEU A 609 -16.69 16.78 -26.11
N LYS A 610 -17.47 17.65 -26.74
CA LYS A 610 -17.49 17.83 -28.20
C LYS A 610 -16.66 19.04 -28.62
N ASN A 611 -16.02 18.91 -29.78
CA ASN A 611 -15.20 19.92 -30.45
C ASN A 611 -14.24 20.67 -29.50
N PRO A 612 -13.36 19.98 -28.74
CA PRO A 612 -12.48 20.62 -27.74
C PRO A 612 -11.61 21.76 -28.30
N PHE A 613 -11.21 21.68 -29.58
CA PHE A 613 -10.40 22.73 -30.24
C PHE A 613 -11.19 23.96 -30.71
N ASP A 614 -12.53 23.89 -30.79
CA ASP A 614 -13.41 25.03 -31.11
C ASP A 614 -13.76 25.87 -29.87
N ILE A 615 -13.47 25.34 -28.67
CA ILE A 615 -13.74 26.02 -27.41
C ILE A 615 -12.79 27.22 -27.26
N LYS A 616 -13.35 28.36 -26.88
CA LYS A 616 -12.58 29.60 -26.71
C LYS A 616 -11.60 29.47 -25.54
N PRO A 617 -10.38 30.01 -25.65
CA PRO A 617 -9.44 30.11 -24.53
C PRO A 617 -10.10 30.69 -23.27
N ILE A 618 -9.90 30.02 -22.14
CA ILE A 618 -10.35 30.48 -20.82
C ILE A 618 -9.13 30.94 -20.03
N GLU A 619 -9.22 32.14 -19.43
CA GLU A 619 -8.23 32.59 -18.45
C GLU A 619 -8.57 31.98 -17.08
N LEU A 620 -7.70 31.10 -16.56
CA LEU A 620 -7.92 30.44 -15.28
C LEU A 620 -7.18 31.14 -14.14
N PRO A 621 -7.88 31.86 -13.24
CA PRO A 621 -7.27 32.31 -12.01
C PRO A 621 -6.93 31.10 -11.12
N ILE A 622 -5.79 31.16 -10.44
CA ILE A 622 -5.39 30.19 -9.42
C ILE A 622 -6.48 30.10 -8.32
N THR A 623 -6.80 28.90 -7.82
CA THR A 623 -7.81 28.68 -6.75
C THR A 623 -7.47 29.45 -5.48
N ILE A 624 -8.47 29.64 -4.60
CA ILE A 624 -8.24 30.28 -3.29
C ILE A 624 -7.31 29.43 -2.42
N SER A 625 -7.44 28.10 -2.46
CA SER A 625 -6.55 27.16 -1.77
C SER A 625 -5.09 27.31 -2.24
N MET A 626 -4.83 27.24 -3.54
CA MET A 626 -3.47 27.31 -4.09
C MET A 626 -2.87 28.72 -3.97
N LYS A 627 -3.67 29.78 -4.08
CA LYS A 627 -3.25 31.16 -3.76
C LYS A 627 -2.82 31.34 -2.30
N LYS A 628 -3.34 30.51 -1.39
CA LYS A 628 -2.98 30.53 0.03
C LYS A 628 -1.63 29.86 0.25
N PHE A 629 -1.49 28.59 -0.15
CA PHE A 629 -0.20 27.88 -0.11
C PHE A 629 0.93 28.68 -0.80
N ARG A 630 0.66 29.32 -1.95
CA ARG A 630 1.65 30.17 -2.65
C ARG A 630 2.01 31.49 -1.92
N LYS A 631 1.32 31.88 -0.85
CA LYS A 631 1.72 32.98 0.05
C LYS A 631 2.57 32.51 1.23
N ASP A 632 2.36 31.28 1.68
CA ASP A 632 3.15 30.70 2.77
C ASP A 632 4.57 30.28 2.31
N LYS A 633 4.83 30.35 0.99
CA LYS A 633 6.11 30.08 0.30
C LYS A 633 7.21 31.17 0.42
N ASP A 634 7.02 32.20 1.25
CA ASP A 634 8.09 33.15 1.64
C ASP A 634 9.10 32.55 2.64
N LEU A 635 8.93 31.27 3.01
CA LEU A 635 9.97 30.44 3.65
C LEU A 635 10.66 29.54 2.58
N PRO A 636 11.97 29.29 2.69
CA PRO A 636 12.80 28.78 1.58
C PRO A 636 12.53 27.30 1.24
N GLN A 637 13.00 26.90 0.05
CA GLN A 637 12.32 25.88 -0.76
C GLN A 637 13.23 24.72 -1.26
N THR A 638 14.49 24.63 -0.82
CA THR A 638 15.40 23.53 -1.20
C THR A 638 15.88 22.70 -0.01
N LEU A 639 16.32 21.44 -0.23
CA LEU A 639 17.01 20.64 0.80
C LEU A 639 18.22 21.39 1.39
N SER A 640 18.94 22.13 0.55
CA SER A 640 20.06 22.99 0.95
C SER A 640 19.64 24.16 1.85
N ASP A 641 18.38 24.59 1.83
CA ASP A 641 17.86 25.60 2.75
C ASP A 641 17.40 24.99 4.08
N GLU A 642 16.89 23.76 4.09
CA GLU A 642 16.53 23.07 5.35
C GLU A 642 17.78 22.66 6.14
N LEU A 643 18.83 22.20 5.45
CA LEU A 643 20.18 22.07 6.03
C LEU A 643 20.77 23.45 6.37
N GLY A 644 20.58 24.45 5.50
CA GLY A 644 21.07 25.82 5.68
C GLY A 644 20.41 26.58 6.83
N PHE A 645 19.22 26.16 7.30
CA PHE A 645 18.55 26.72 8.47
C PHE A 645 19.28 26.41 9.78
N ILE A 646 20.08 25.33 9.81
CA ILE A 646 20.84 24.92 10.98
C ILE A 646 22.14 25.74 11.11
N ASP A 647 22.75 26.17 10.00
CA ASP A 647 24.04 26.90 9.98
C ASP A 647 23.97 28.34 9.42
N LYS A 648 22.88 29.07 9.69
CA LYS A 648 22.75 30.52 9.40
C LYS A 648 22.31 31.38 10.58
N ARG A 649 22.60 30.94 11.81
CA ARG A 649 22.84 31.86 12.95
C ARG A 649 24.32 32.25 13.09
N SER A 650 25.17 31.72 12.21
CA SER A 650 26.55 32.12 11.95
C SER A 650 26.66 32.67 10.52
N LEU A 651 27.31 33.83 10.35
CA LEU A 651 27.69 34.44 9.05
C LEU A 651 26.51 34.95 8.16
N THR A 652 26.83 35.75 7.14
CA THR A 652 25.97 36.89 6.73
C THR A 652 25.77 37.11 5.22
N GLN A 653 24.57 37.64 4.89
CA GLN A 653 24.16 38.45 3.73
C GLN A 653 23.82 37.80 2.34
N GLU A 654 22.65 38.25 1.86
CA GLU A 654 22.22 38.59 0.47
C GLU A 654 21.80 37.53 -0.59
N VAL A 655 20.51 37.66 -1.02
CA VAL A 655 19.96 37.62 -2.41
C VAL A 655 20.08 36.30 -3.22
N SER A 656 19.06 35.74 -3.89
CA SER A 656 17.57 35.89 -3.92
C SER A 656 16.92 34.78 -4.78
N LYS A 657 15.63 34.47 -4.58
CA LYS A 657 14.54 34.11 -5.56
C LYS A 657 14.83 33.24 -6.83
N ASP A 658 13.95 32.33 -7.28
CA ASP A 658 12.48 32.15 -7.10
C ASP A 658 12.02 30.64 -7.08
N THR A 659 10.74 30.45 -6.71
CA THR A 659 9.79 29.30 -6.60
C THR A 659 9.94 27.98 -7.43
N VAL A 660 9.43 26.81 -6.92
CA VAL A 660 8.27 25.93 -7.35
C VAL A 660 8.29 24.54 -6.60
N ILE A 661 7.32 23.58 -6.44
CA ILE A 661 5.89 23.26 -6.81
C ILE A 661 5.55 22.07 -7.79
N ASP A 662 4.63 21.12 -7.50
CA ASP A 662 4.64 19.93 -6.58
C ASP A 662 3.38 18.99 -6.80
N VAL A 663 3.46 17.76 -7.36
CA VAL A 663 2.27 16.87 -7.69
C VAL A 663 2.66 15.35 -7.89
N MET A 664 1.87 14.25 -7.73
CA MET A 664 0.82 13.73 -6.80
C MET A 664 0.36 12.27 -7.16
N TYR A 665 -0.08 11.42 -6.20
CA TYR A 665 -0.68 10.05 -6.42
C TYR A 665 -1.81 9.64 -5.41
N SER A 666 -2.30 8.38 -5.45
CA SER A 666 -3.51 7.82 -4.77
C SER A 666 -3.35 6.33 -4.36
N SER A 667 -4.03 5.86 -3.30
CA SER A 667 -3.93 4.51 -2.71
C SER A 667 -5.29 3.84 -2.41
N GLY A 668 -5.31 2.57 -1.95
CA GLY A 668 -6.52 1.79 -1.63
C GLY A 668 -6.36 0.82 -0.46
N ASP A 669 -7.49 0.38 0.11
CA ASP A 669 -7.58 -0.29 1.44
C ASP A 669 -8.31 -1.66 1.41
N SER A 670 -7.97 -2.59 2.31
CA SER A 670 -8.82 -3.75 2.66
C SER A 670 -8.41 -4.47 3.96
N ALA A 671 -9.13 -4.23 5.06
CA ALA A 671 -9.14 -5.10 6.24
C ALA A 671 -10.52 -5.06 6.94
N ALA A 672 -10.97 -6.19 7.49
CA ALA A 672 -12.28 -6.31 8.15
C ALA A 672 -12.15 -6.55 9.65
N VAL A 673 -12.90 -5.80 10.47
CA VAL A 673 -12.93 -5.94 11.93
C VAL A 673 -14.25 -6.55 12.38
N GLN A 674 -14.19 -7.57 13.25
CA GLN A 674 -15.37 -8.26 13.79
C GLN A 674 -15.64 -7.77 15.23
N ASP A 675 -16.70 -6.97 15.39
CA ASP A 675 -17.07 -6.38 16.69
C ASP A 675 -17.50 -7.44 17.71
N THR A 676 -16.97 -7.36 18.93
CA THR A 676 -17.25 -8.29 20.04
C THR A 676 -17.53 -7.50 21.33
N THR A 677 -18.81 -7.17 21.54
CA THR A 677 -19.23 -6.24 22.59
C THR A 677 -19.21 -6.85 24.01
N ILE A 678 -18.23 -6.46 24.85
CA ILE A 678 -18.17 -6.88 26.26
C ILE A 678 -18.91 -5.88 27.16
N LYS A 679 -19.82 -6.38 28.01
CA LYS A 679 -20.61 -5.55 28.95
C LYS A 679 -19.79 -5.14 30.18
N GLN A 680 -19.92 -3.87 30.57
CA GLN A 680 -19.35 -3.32 31.81
C GLN A 680 -20.00 -3.91 33.08
N THR A 681 -19.20 -4.16 34.12
CA THR A 681 -19.69 -4.32 35.50
C THR A 681 -18.76 -3.67 36.53
N LYS A 682 -19.15 -2.46 36.96
CA LYS A 682 -18.93 -1.78 38.26
C LYS A 682 -17.53 -1.66 38.90
N ASP A 683 -17.31 -0.42 39.34
CA ASP A 683 -16.34 0.14 40.28
C ASP A 683 -15.77 -0.77 41.37
N ILE A 684 -14.45 -0.69 41.57
CA ILE A 684 -13.78 -0.94 42.85
C ILE A 684 -12.78 0.21 43.11
N SER A 685 -12.83 0.81 44.29
CA SER A 685 -11.98 1.96 44.67
C SER A 685 -10.82 1.53 45.56
N TYR A 686 -9.58 1.68 45.08
CA TYR A 686 -8.36 1.23 45.76
C TYR A 686 -7.81 2.19 46.83
N ARG A 687 -8.63 3.10 47.38
CA ARG A 687 -8.14 4.21 48.23
C ARG A 687 -7.75 3.83 49.67
N ASN A 688 -7.91 2.57 50.08
CA ASN A 688 -7.78 2.10 51.47
C ASN A 688 -6.87 0.85 51.61
N PHE A 689 -5.65 0.87 51.07
CA PHE A 689 -4.62 -0.13 51.42
C PHE A 689 -3.38 0.55 51.98
N ILE A 690 -3.13 0.32 53.27
CA ILE A 690 -1.94 0.75 54.01
C ILE A 690 -1.17 -0.52 54.36
N PHE A 691 0.14 -0.55 54.04
CA PHE A 691 1.05 -1.59 54.51
C PHE A 691 2.20 -0.95 55.26
N SER A 692 2.14 -1.01 56.60
CA SER A 692 3.35 -1.10 57.41
C SER A 692 4.03 -2.45 57.14
N GLY A 693 5.35 -2.61 57.19
CA GLY A 693 6.37 -1.67 57.66
C GLY A 693 7.33 -2.44 58.57
N MET A 694 8.60 -2.53 58.18
CA MET A 694 9.67 -3.12 58.98
C MET A 694 10.81 -2.11 59.09
N ASP A 695 11.16 -1.75 60.32
CA ASP A 695 12.39 -1.05 60.63
C ASP A 695 13.61 -1.93 60.29
N ASP A 696 14.69 -1.33 59.81
CA ASP A 696 15.99 -1.69 60.38
C ASP A 696 16.91 -0.45 60.49
N LYS A 697 17.47 -0.24 61.69
CA LYS A 697 18.29 0.93 62.03
C LYS A 697 19.76 0.56 62.02
N LYS A 698 20.42 0.71 60.86
CA LYS A 698 21.89 0.82 60.78
C LYS A 698 22.34 1.98 59.90
N LYS A 699 22.59 3.10 60.56
CA LYS A 699 23.47 4.16 60.04
C LYS A 699 24.94 3.75 60.14
N ASP A 700 25.78 4.53 59.46
CA ASP A 700 27.20 4.73 59.76
C ASP A 700 28.14 3.53 59.54
N LYS A 701 28.25 3.10 58.27
CA LYS A 701 29.53 2.76 57.59
C LYS A 701 29.33 2.40 56.10
N GLU A 702 29.36 3.40 55.21
CA GLU A 702 29.91 3.28 53.83
C GLU A 702 29.96 4.61 53.04
N LYS A 703 30.25 5.74 53.69
CA LYS A 703 30.66 6.96 52.98
C LYS A 703 32.09 6.85 52.45
N LYS A 704 32.29 6.13 51.33
CA LYS A 704 33.39 6.31 50.35
C LYS A 704 33.31 5.35 49.14
N LYS A 705 32.27 5.46 48.33
CA LYS A 705 32.31 5.14 46.88
C LYS A 705 31.12 5.78 46.15
N GLU A 706 31.04 7.10 46.24
CA GLU A 706 30.40 7.91 45.21
C GLU A 706 31.45 8.02 44.08
N GLU A 707 31.58 6.95 43.29
CA GLU A 707 32.02 7.07 41.90
C GLU A 707 30.78 7.47 41.10
N GLU A 708 30.95 8.41 40.18
CA GLU A 708 29.84 8.92 39.37
C GLU A 708 29.47 7.86 38.33
N GLU A 709 28.48 7.02 38.66
CA GLU A 709 27.61 6.43 37.63
C GLU A 709 26.82 7.59 36.99
N GLU A 710 27.46 8.27 36.04
CA GLU A 710 26.73 8.94 34.98
C GLU A 710 25.81 7.87 34.36
N GLU A 711 24.49 8.11 34.38
CA GLU A 711 23.58 7.33 33.54
C GLU A 711 24.02 7.59 32.09
N GLU A 712 24.73 6.63 31.48
CA GLU A 712 25.16 6.71 30.09
C GLU A 712 23.92 6.98 29.23
N LEU A 713 23.80 8.22 28.73
CA LEU A 713 22.79 8.59 27.76
C LEU A 713 22.91 7.61 26.59
N PRO A 714 21.80 6.97 26.17
CA PRO A 714 21.85 5.81 25.29
C PRO A 714 22.67 6.12 24.03
N GLU A 715 23.68 5.26 23.79
CA GLU A 715 24.72 5.47 22.78
C GLU A 715 24.12 5.94 21.45
N ILE A 716 24.47 7.15 21.00
CA ILE A 716 23.77 7.84 19.91
C ILE A 716 23.83 6.96 18.66
N VAL A 717 22.65 6.56 18.18
CA VAL A 717 22.41 5.55 17.12
C VAL A 717 23.01 5.94 15.75
N SER A 718 23.52 7.17 15.64
CA SER A 718 24.28 7.72 14.53
C SER A 718 25.54 6.91 14.21
N LEU A 719 25.68 6.42 12.98
CA LEU A 719 26.98 5.97 12.48
C LEU A 719 27.86 7.18 12.11
N PRO A 720 29.17 7.18 12.44
CA PRO A 720 30.09 8.20 11.94
C PRO A 720 30.27 8.13 10.43
N GLU A 721 30.34 9.27 9.74
CA GLU A 721 30.37 9.36 8.27
C GLU A 721 31.44 8.48 7.60
N LYS A 722 32.63 8.39 8.21
CA LYS A 722 33.75 7.55 7.74
C LYS A 722 33.48 6.04 7.74
N VAL A 723 32.40 5.57 8.39
CA VAL A 723 31.95 4.18 8.34
C VAL A 723 31.21 3.89 7.03
N TYR A 724 30.38 4.83 6.56
CA TYR A 724 29.41 4.60 5.49
C TYR A 724 29.68 5.36 4.19
N LYS A 725 30.48 6.44 4.18
CA LYS A 725 30.98 7.10 2.96
C LYS A 725 32.48 6.86 2.73
N ASN A 726 32.91 6.84 1.48
CA ASN A 726 34.33 6.80 1.09
C ASN A 726 34.97 8.20 1.14
N ASP A 727 36.26 8.29 0.82
CA ASP A 727 37.03 9.55 0.91
C ASP A 727 36.61 10.63 -0.11
N LYS A 728 35.65 10.33 -1.01
CA LYS A 728 35.00 11.28 -1.91
C LYS A 728 33.58 11.68 -1.46
N GLY A 729 33.09 11.13 -0.35
CA GLY A 729 31.70 11.32 0.11
C GLY A 729 30.66 10.41 -0.58
N GLU A 730 31.08 9.40 -1.33
CA GLU A 730 30.17 8.42 -1.98
C GLU A 730 29.82 7.28 -1.01
N TYR A 731 28.57 6.80 -1.00
CA TYR A 731 28.13 5.70 -0.14
C TYR A 731 28.87 4.37 -0.42
N ARG A 732 29.30 3.68 0.64
CA ARG A 732 30.00 2.38 0.58
C ARG A 732 29.01 1.23 0.42
N ILE A 733 28.86 0.75 -0.80
CA ILE A 733 28.11 -0.48 -1.10
C ILE A 733 28.81 -1.69 -0.46
N ARG A 734 28.04 -2.53 0.23
CA ARG A 734 28.49 -3.78 0.88
C ARG A 734 27.57 -4.94 0.48
N ASN A 735 28.09 -6.16 0.43
CA ASN A 735 27.27 -7.34 0.13
C ASN A 735 26.46 -7.78 1.38
N TYR A 736 25.20 -8.13 1.19
CA TYR A 736 24.36 -8.64 2.29
C TYR A 736 24.87 -10.00 2.79
N ARG A 737 24.62 -10.29 4.08
CA ARG A 737 24.83 -11.60 4.71
C ARG A 737 23.70 -11.86 5.69
N VAL A 738 23.17 -13.09 5.67
CA VAL A 738 22.08 -13.52 6.56
C VAL A 738 22.48 -13.27 8.02
N ARG A 739 21.68 -12.45 8.71
CA ARG A 739 21.80 -12.14 10.14
C ARG A 739 20.40 -12.22 10.74
N PHE A 740 20.17 -13.16 11.64
CA PHE A 740 18.91 -13.24 12.38
C PHE A 740 18.80 -12.10 13.39
N THR A 741 17.62 -11.51 13.47
CA THR A 741 17.19 -10.62 14.56
C THR A 741 15.78 -11.03 15.00
N PRO A 742 15.39 -10.79 16.26
CA PRO A 742 14.03 -11.10 16.72
C PRO A 742 12.97 -10.35 15.90
N ASP A 743 11.84 -11.00 15.66
CA ASP A 743 10.58 -10.36 15.25
C ASP A 743 9.66 -10.20 16.48
N LEU A 744 9.58 -11.24 17.32
CA LEU A 744 8.63 -11.32 18.44
C LEU A 744 9.21 -12.12 19.61
N PHE A 745 8.99 -11.64 20.84
CA PHE A 745 9.23 -12.41 22.07
C PHE A 745 8.02 -12.29 23.00
N TYR A 746 7.03 -13.18 22.86
CA TYR A 746 5.87 -13.21 23.74
C TYR A 746 6.01 -14.28 24.81
N GLY A 747 5.63 -13.95 26.05
CA GLY A 747 5.65 -14.87 27.17
C GLY A 747 4.55 -14.56 28.17
N THR A 748 3.79 -15.57 28.56
CA THR A 748 2.79 -15.50 29.64
C THR A 748 3.12 -16.54 30.72
N ALA A 749 2.74 -16.21 31.95
CA ALA A 749 2.86 -17.06 33.11
C ALA A 749 1.56 -16.99 33.92
N GLY A 750 1.18 -18.11 34.53
CA GLY A 750 -0.03 -18.23 35.33
C GLY A 750 0.04 -19.42 36.29
N PHE A 751 -1.01 -19.60 37.07
CA PHE A 751 -1.13 -20.70 38.00
C PHE A 751 -2.53 -21.32 37.90
N ASN A 752 -2.58 -22.64 37.81
CA ASN A 752 -3.78 -23.46 37.72
C ASN A 752 -3.79 -24.42 38.91
N THR A 753 -4.93 -24.55 39.59
CA THR A 753 -5.05 -25.41 40.78
C THR A 753 -4.89 -26.91 40.50
N PHE A 754 -5.03 -27.34 39.23
CA PHE A 754 -4.86 -28.73 38.80
C PHE A 754 -3.45 -29.01 38.23
N THR A 755 -2.91 -28.13 37.38
CA THR A 755 -1.60 -28.33 36.71
C THR A 755 -0.42 -27.57 37.33
N GLY A 756 -0.65 -26.75 38.35
CA GLY A 756 0.38 -25.93 39.00
C GLY A 756 0.75 -24.69 38.19
N PHE A 757 2.05 -24.37 38.13
CA PHE A 757 2.55 -23.28 37.29
C PHE A 757 2.38 -23.64 35.81
N VAL A 758 1.81 -22.71 35.05
CA VAL A 758 1.65 -22.80 33.59
C VAL A 758 2.28 -21.59 32.93
N GLY A 759 2.83 -21.76 31.74
CA GLY A 759 3.29 -20.64 30.93
C GLY A 759 3.19 -20.94 29.45
N ALA A 760 3.07 -19.90 28.63
CA ALA A 760 3.23 -20.03 27.19
C ALA A 760 4.34 -19.09 26.73
N THR A 761 5.11 -19.49 25.73
CA THR A 761 6.14 -18.64 25.14
C THR A 761 6.17 -18.83 23.63
N GLN A 762 6.29 -17.74 22.90
CA GLN A 762 6.45 -17.71 21.45
C GLN A 762 7.61 -16.78 21.11
N MET A 763 8.58 -17.28 20.35
CA MET A 763 9.71 -16.51 19.87
C MET A 763 9.80 -16.64 18.36
N ALA A 764 9.91 -15.53 17.65
CA ALA A 764 10.17 -15.49 16.22
C ALA A 764 11.46 -14.73 15.96
N PHE A 765 12.30 -15.26 15.07
CA PHE A 765 13.51 -14.60 14.57
C PHE A 765 13.59 -14.78 13.07
N SER A 766 13.87 -13.71 12.32
CA SER A 766 14.06 -13.76 10.87
C SER A 766 15.31 -13.00 10.45
N ASP A 767 15.74 -13.14 9.20
CA ASP A 767 16.69 -12.20 8.59
C ASP A 767 16.01 -10.87 8.22
N ILE A 768 16.74 -9.92 7.60
CA ILE A 768 16.15 -8.61 7.28
C ILE A 768 15.14 -8.70 6.12
N LEU A 769 15.26 -9.71 5.26
CA LEU A 769 14.41 -9.94 4.09
C LEU A 769 13.23 -10.88 4.37
N GLY A 770 13.17 -11.50 5.56
CA GLY A 770 12.17 -12.52 5.93
C GLY A 770 12.31 -13.86 5.20
N ASN A 771 13.40 -14.04 4.44
CA ASN A 771 13.79 -15.20 3.65
C ASN A 771 14.18 -16.42 4.50
N HIS A 772 14.66 -16.18 5.72
CA HIS A 772 15.00 -17.20 6.71
C HIS A 772 14.21 -16.89 7.97
N ARG A 773 13.42 -17.85 8.47
CA ARG A 773 12.61 -17.68 9.69
C ARG A 773 12.83 -18.83 10.65
N LEU A 774 12.89 -18.52 11.94
CA LEU A 774 13.02 -19.45 13.07
C LEU A 774 11.88 -19.15 14.05
N LEU A 775 11.02 -20.14 14.29
CA LEU A 775 9.90 -20.03 15.24
C LEU A 775 10.10 -21.03 16.37
N PHE A 776 9.90 -20.60 17.61
CA PHE A 776 9.91 -21.46 18.79
C PHE A 776 8.66 -21.21 19.62
N GLY A 777 7.87 -22.25 19.85
CA GLY A 777 6.66 -22.18 20.65
C GLY A 777 6.70 -23.16 21.82
N THR A 778 6.24 -22.74 22.99
CA THR A 778 6.09 -23.60 24.17
C THR A 778 4.75 -23.35 24.86
N SER A 779 4.13 -24.43 25.32
CA SER A 779 3.08 -24.44 26.34
C SER A 779 3.63 -25.27 27.50
N LEU A 780 4.24 -24.56 28.46
CA LEU A 780 4.94 -25.13 29.59
C LEU A 780 3.96 -25.44 30.72
N LEU A 781 4.01 -26.69 31.19
CA LEU A 781 3.50 -27.10 32.49
C LEU A 781 4.71 -27.30 33.44
N PHE A 782 4.44 -27.63 34.71
CA PHE A 782 5.49 -27.79 35.73
C PHE A 782 6.61 -28.77 35.37
N ASP A 783 6.38 -29.74 34.48
CA ASP A 783 7.42 -30.63 33.94
C ASP A 783 7.43 -30.70 32.40
N LEU A 784 8.63 -30.78 31.82
CA LEU A 784 8.87 -30.83 30.37
C LEU A 784 8.25 -32.03 29.64
N LYS A 785 7.82 -33.09 30.35
CA LYS A 785 7.13 -34.23 29.73
C LYS A 785 5.65 -33.92 29.53
N ASN A 786 5.08 -33.02 30.33
CA ASN A 786 3.69 -32.54 30.21
C ASN A 786 3.61 -31.23 29.41
N SER A 787 4.71 -30.49 29.28
CA SER A 787 4.82 -29.34 28.37
C SER A 787 4.79 -29.75 26.90
N SER A 788 4.05 -29.00 26.08
CA SER A 788 4.19 -29.05 24.62
C SER A 788 5.21 -28.01 24.14
N PHE A 789 6.00 -28.31 23.12
CA PHE A 789 6.94 -27.38 22.51
C PHE A 789 7.27 -27.72 21.06
N TYR A 790 7.62 -26.71 20.26
CA TYR A 790 8.12 -26.89 18.90
C TYR A 790 9.26 -25.90 18.59
N GLY A 791 10.10 -26.29 17.64
CA GLY A 791 11.05 -25.41 16.95
C GLY A 791 10.95 -25.65 15.45
N ALA A 792 10.72 -24.58 14.68
CA ALA A 792 10.56 -24.61 13.24
C ALA A 792 11.58 -23.70 12.54
N TYR A 793 12.08 -24.12 11.38
CA TYR A 793 12.88 -23.32 10.48
C TYR A 793 12.24 -23.32 9.09
N TYR A 794 12.11 -22.13 8.49
CA TYR A 794 11.60 -21.93 7.14
C TYR A 794 12.60 -21.18 6.27
N TYR A 795 12.73 -21.62 5.02
CA TYR A 795 13.55 -21.00 3.99
C TYR A 795 12.70 -20.67 2.77
N LEU A 796 12.47 -19.37 2.56
CA LEU A 796 11.50 -18.79 1.60
C LEU A 796 12.17 -18.05 0.44
N SER A 797 13.51 -18.06 0.37
CA SER A 797 14.31 -17.27 -0.59
C SER A 797 14.24 -17.74 -2.05
N ARG A 798 13.40 -18.74 -2.38
CA ARG A 798 13.40 -19.46 -3.66
C ARG A 798 11.98 -19.86 -4.05
N ARG A 799 11.76 -20.24 -5.32
CA ARG A 799 10.45 -20.72 -5.83
C ARG A 799 9.92 -22.04 -5.23
N THR A 800 10.51 -22.51 -4.15
CA THR A 800 9.97 -23.60 -3.34
C THR A 800 10.40 -23.32 -1.93
N ASP A 801 9.41 -23.09 -1.09
CA ASP A 801 9.53 -22.82 0.32
C ASP A 801 9.76 -24.15 1.03
N TYR A 802 10.78 -24.20 1.88
CA TYR A 802 11.12 -25.41 2.65
C TYR A 802 10.96 -25.15 4.13
N GLY A 803 10.20 -26.00 4.81
CA GLY A 803 10.06 -25.98 6.27
C GLY A 803 10.59 -27.25 6.92
N ILE A 804 11.11 -27.12 8.13
CA ILE A 804 11.36 -28.25 9.03
C ILE A 804 10.95 -27.86 10.45
N THR A 805 10.04 -28.66 11.04
CA THR A 805 9.47 -28.42 12.36
C THR A 805 9.66 -29.66 13.24
N ALA A 806 10.46 -29.53 14.29
CA ALA A 806 10.58 -30.54 15.34
C ALA A 806 9.65 -30.18 16.50
N PHE A 807 8.88 -31.16 16.99
CA PHE A 807 7.90 -30.93 18.05
C PHE A 807 7.83 -32.05 19.09
N HIS A 808 7.36 -31.68 20.27
CA HIS A 808 6.80 -32.56 21.29
C HIS A 808 5.42 -32.00 21.66
N THR A 809 4.35 -32.74 21.43
CA THR A 809 3.02 -32.39 21.90
C THR A 809 2.56 -33.36 22.98
N ALA A 810 2.01 -32.80 24.07
CA ALA A 810 1.54 -33.53 25.24
C ALA A 810 0.10 -33.09 25.54
N TYR A 811 -0.84 -34.03 25.39
CA TYR A 811 -2.26 -33.79 25.61
C TYR A 811 -2.82 -34.82 26.61
N SER A 812 -3.65 -34.35 27.54
CA SER A 812 -4.36 -35.19 28.51
C SER A 812 -5.85 -35.08 28.25
N PHE A 813 -6.50 -36.21 27.98
CA PHE A 813 -7.95 -36.28 27.78
C PHE A 813 -8.58 -37.02 28.95
N ALA A 814 -9.56 -36.41 29.62
CA ALA A 814 -10.46 -37.14 30.51
C ALA A 814 -11.27 -38.16 29.69
N THR A 815 -11.61 -39.32 30.25
CA THR A 815 -12.40 -40.33 29.56
C THR A 815 -13.56 -40.84 30.42
N ASP A 816 -14.78 -40.58 29.97
CA ASP A 816 -16.05 -40.91 30.67
C ASP A 816 -16.42 -42.42 30.65
N TYR A 817 -15.50 -43.30 30.25
CA TYR A 817 -15.79 -44.70 29.95
C TYR A 817 -15.72 -45.63 31.17
N ALA A 818 -16.63 -45.40 32.13
CA ALA A 818 -17.02 -46.42 33.11
C ALA A 818 -18.07 -47.37 32.49
N TYR A 819 -17.63 -48.56 32.06
CA TYR A 819 -18.50 -49.65 31.63
C TYR A 819 -18.21 -50.92 32.45
N GLU A 820 -18.88 -51.04 33.60
CA GLU A 820 -19.04 -52.32 34.31
C GLU A 820 -20.53 -52.66 34.44
N ASP A 821 -20.89 -53.87 34.03
CA ASP A 821 -22.10 -54.63 34.38
C ASP A 821 -23.47 -53.93 34.46
N GLY A 822 -23.78 -53.12 33.44
CA GLY A 822 -25.15 -53.06 32.89
C GLY A 822 -26.22 -52.32 33.71
N THR A 823 -25.90 -51.78 34.89
CA THR A 823 -26.80 -50.89 35.64
C THR A 823 -26.61 -49.44 35.22
N GLN A 824 -27.69 -48.76 34.81
CA GLN A 824 -27.65 -47.31 34.58
C GLN A 824 -27.50 -46.56 35.90
N THR A 825 -26.30 -46.10 36.22
CA THR A 825 -26.08 -45.05 37.23
C THR A 825 -26.43 -43.69 36.63
N ILE A 826 -27.22 -42.90 37.36
CA ILE A 826 -27.54 -41.51 37.00
C ILE A 826 -26.28 -40.65 37.21
N PRO A 827 -25.91 -39.75 36.29
CA PRO A 827 -24.75 -38.89 36.45
C PRO A 827 -24.98 -37.86 37.57
N GLY A 828 -24.50 -38.17 38.77
CA GLY A 828 -24.51 -37.26 39.92
C GLY A 828 -24.40 -37.98 41.27
N ILE A 829 -23.32 -37.66 42.01
CA ILE A 829 -23.11 -37.98 43.43
C ILE A 829 -22.93 -39.49 43.73
N GLY A 830 -21.68 -39.94 43.63
CA GLY A 830 -21.20 -41.22 44.16
C GLY A 830 -19.67 -41.21 44.26
N ASP A 831 -19.10 -41.70 45.37
CA ASP A 831 -17.66 -41.61 45.64
C ASP A 831 -16.85 -42.56 44.76
N GLY A 832 -16.30 -42.02 43.66
CA GLY A 832 -15.59 -42.81 42.65
C GLY A 832 -14.94 -41.99 41.55
N LEU A 833 -14.27 -40.87 41.88
CA LEU A 833 -13.53 -40.03 40.93
C LEU A 833 -12.25 -40.72 40.41
N ALA A 834 -12.43 -41.78 39.64
CA ALA A 834 -11.41 -42.40 38.81
C ALA A 834 -11.41 -41.76 37.41
N ASP A 835 -11.29 -40.42 37.35
CA ASP A 835 -11.15 -39.66 36.11
C ASP A 835 -9.87 -40.09 35.40
N SER A 836 -9.99 -41.10 34.53
CA SER A 836 -8.83 -41.71 33.89
C SER A 836 -8.36 -40.84 32.72
N PHE A 837 -7.39 -39.97 33.03
CA PHE A 837 -6.73 -39.11 32.05
C PHE A 837 -5.81 -39.93 31.14
N ILE A 838 -6.24 -40.19 29.91
CA ILE A 838 -5.38 -40.78 28.89
C ILE A 838 -4.46 -39.69 28.35
N ARG A 839 -3.16 -39.91 28.53
CA ARG A 839 -2.09 -38.98 28.15
C ARG A 839 -1.44 -39.42 26.83
N TYR A 840 -1.67 -38.64 25.78
CA TYR A 840 -0.93 -38.75 24.53
C TYR A 840 0.32 -37.88 24.59
N ARG A 841 1.46 -38.44 24.15
CA ARG A 841 2.71 -37.72 23.93
C ARG A 841 3.26 -38.13 22.58
N ASN A 842 3.41 -37.15 21.70
CA ASN A 842 3.93 -37.33 20.36
C ASN A 842 5.21 -36.52 20.23
N TYR A 843 6.35 -37.19 20.02
CA TYR A 843 7.52 -36.55 19.46
C TYR A 843 7.45 -36.65 17.94
N GLY A 844 7.94 -35.67 17.20
CA GLY A 844 7.95 -35.77 15.75
C GLY A 844 8.78 -34.71 15.04
N VAL A 845 9.04 -34.98 13.76
CA VAL A 845 9.61 -34.03 12.83
C VAL A 845 8.72 -33.99 11.59
N THR A 846 8.26 -32.80 11.23
CA THR A 846 7.62 -32.50 9.95
C THR A 846 8.64 -31.85 9.04
N VAL A 847 8.72 -32.33 7.80
CA VAL A 847 9.41 -31.63 6.70
C VAL A 847 8.35 -31.22 5.68
N SER A 848 8.33 -29.95 5.31
CA SER A 848 7.36 -29.39 4.37
C SER A 848 8.03 -28.77 3.15
N ALA A 849 7.33 -28.83 2.02
CA ALA A 849 7.71 -28.14 0.80
C ALA A 849 6.46 -27.55 0.13
N SER A 850 6.43 -26.22 -0.03
CA SER A 850 5.40 -25.52 -0.80
C SER A 850 6.00 -24.93 -2.07
N ARG A 851 5.35 -25.18 -3.22
CA ARG A 851 5.80 -24.71 -4.53
C ARG A 851 4.68 -23.92 -5.21
N PRO A 852 4.67 -22.60 -5.11
CA PRO A 852 3.76 -21.76 -5.87
C PRO A 852 4.14 -21.72 -7.36
N PHE A 853 3.16 -21.95 -8.22
CA PHE A 853 3.30 -21.87 -9.67
C PHE A 853 2.98 -20.47 -10.21
N ASN A 854 1.91 -19.86 -9.69
CA ASN A 854 1.39 -18.53 -10.03
C ASN A 854 0.51 -18.02 -8.85
N LYS A 855 -0.01 -16.79 -8.94
CA LYS A 855 -0.83 -16.12 -7.90
C LYS A 855 -2.01 -16.98 -7.39
N PHE A 856 -2.50 -17.93 -8.19
CA PHE A 856 -3.69 -18.75 -7.92
C PHE A 856 -3.42 -20.23 -7.63
N ASN A 857 -2.26 -20.79 -7.99
CA ASN A 857 -1.99 -22.23 -7.93
C ASN A 857 -0.66 -22.55 -7.23
N ARG A 858 -0.69 -23.46 -6.26
CA ARG A 858 0.50 -24.04 -5.60
C ARG A 858 0.38 -25.55 -5.45
N PHE A 859 1.50 -26.22 -5.19
CA PHE A 859 1.59 -27.62 -4.78
C PHE A 859 2.28 -27.69 -3.42
N GLU A 860 1.67 -28.39 -2.45
CA GLU A 860 2.22 -28.53 -1.09
C GLU A 860 2.38 -30.00 -0.75
N VAL A 861 3.46 -30.33 -0.03
CA VAL A 861 3.70 -31.65 0.56
C VAL A 861 4.25 -31.49 1.96
N ASP A 862 3.56 -32.07 2.93
CA ASP A 862 3.95 -32.15 4.34
C ASP A 862 4.19 -33.61 4.72
N VAL A 863 5.38 -33.92 5.26
CA VAL A 863 5.76 -35.28 5.70
C VAL A 863 6.11 -35.26 7.18
N THR A 864 5.21 -35.77 8.02
CA THR A 864 5.39 -35.86 9.47
C THR A 864 5.78 -37.27 9.90
N GLN A 865 7.00 -37.42 10.41
CA GLN A 865 7.46 -38.65 11.07
C GLN A 865 7.31 -38.50 12.58
N PHE A 866 6.45 -39.31 13.18
CA PHE A 866 6.34 -39.44 14.64
C PHE A 866 7.44 -40.37 15.17
N VAL A 867 7.94 -40.07 16.36
CA VAL A 867 8.86 -40.91 17.14
C VAL A 867 8.10 -41.37 18.38
N ILE A 868 8.02 -42.70 18.55
CA ILE A 868 7.25 -43.41 19.58
C ILE A 868 8.21 -43.92 20.65
#